data_AF-A0A8C1CNK1-F1
#
_entry.id   AF-A0A8C1CNK1-F1
#
_cell.length_a   1.000
_cell.length_b   1.000
_cell.length_c   1.000
_cell.angle_alpha   90.00
_cell.angle_beta   90.00
_cell.angle_gamma   90.00
#
_symmetry.space_group_name_H-M   'P 1'
#
loop_
_entity.id
_entity.type
_entity.pdbx_description
1 polymer ?
#
loop_
_entity_poly.entity_id
_entity_poly.type
_entity_poly.pdbx_seq_one_letter_code
_entity_poly.pdbx_strand_id
1 'polypeptide(L)'
;MAKRSTLFIKIVEGKNLPIKDITGSSDPYCIVKIDNEAIIRTATIWKTLSPFWGEEYTVHLPPYFRTVSFYVLDEDSLSRDDVIGKVSITKEVLTAKPQGVDGWMSLTEIDPDEEVQGEIHLQISVLGDGDIPRKLCCQVLEARDLAKKDRNGASDPFVRVRYNGKTYESTVVKKSCYPRWNESFEFELDETLADTGLLSVEVWDWDLVSRNDFLGKVTVQNRHFLESLEIWFRGFPHRRSLGTLGSLRLQLRLRDEVVLPSSHYKPVTELLSQSVGSQLNGNWPDFIMLIDETTTAESRQEVANNLVKLFLGQGLVKEFLDVLFKLELEKTTEPNTLFRSNSLASKSMESFLKVAGMQYLHRLLGPIINRIFEEKKYVELDPSKVELKEAGCAGLHRQQTESDIIQQSSSLLQSYLSELLTSILQSASYCPLLICQVFHQLYLRVQECFPDPEYRVKFIAVTSFLCLRFISPAIMSPKLFHLREKHADARTSRTLLLLAKAVQTIGNMDTLACCSKEPWMVCLQSAIQQGITQLKDFITKLVNCHEPEDLELQTRMSLQCGTMEKEGFLFLHRTKDKCMPMTSPFKKYYVTLSKDTLSYSRTQHSKSVNELNHWLSALRKACSHNTNTMSCYHPGIYKADRWSCCHQKEKSDPGCDKTRHGVTLQEWYDPLDPDLEAQLIYQHLCSVQHDCFDLTDQKKVDGLSKLFSILQDLHDAHAAVEEEERSKNKNLFLELQT
;
A
#
# COMPACT_ATOMS: atom_id res chain seq x y z
N MET A 1 -7.40 15.27 17.61
CA MET A 1 -6.32 14.28 17.81
C MET A 1 -6.68 13.04 17.03
N ALA A 2 -5.75 12.49 16.28
CA ALA A 2 -5.98 11.28 15.49
C ALA A 2 -5.02 10.19 15.97
N LYS A 3 -5.57 9.06 16.41
CA LYS A 3 -4.78 7.86 16.69
C LYS A 3 -4.72 7.05 15.41
N ARG A 4 -3.51 6.83 14.90
CA ARG A 4 -3.28 6.07 13.67
C ARG A 4 -2.36 4.91 13.99
N SER A 5 -2.86 3.70 13.81
CA SER A 5 -2.02 2.51 13.75
C SER A 5 -1.61 2.32 12.29
N THR A 6 -0.32 2.34 12.03
CA THR A 6 0.25 2.16 10.70
C THR A 6 1.19 0.97 10.72
N LEU A 7 1.01 0.05 9.78
CA LEU A 7 1.87 -1.11 9.63
C LEU A 7 2.65 -1.00 8.32
N PHE A 8 3.97 -0.90 8.45
CA PHE A 8 4.89 -1.12 7.35
C PHE A 8 5.04 -2.63 7.12
N ILE A 9 4.92 -3.04 5.86
CA ILE A 9 4.97 -4.41 5.41
C ILE A 9 5.92 -4.49 4.23
N LYS A 10 6.99 -5.25 4.36
CA LYS A 10 7.86 -5.61 3.25
C LYS A 10 7.90 -7.12 3.07
N ILE A 11 7.48 -7.56 1.89
CA ILE A 11 7.48 -8.95 1.47
C ILE A 11 8.73 -9.13 0.61
N VAL A 12 9.77 -9.72 1.20
CA VAL A 12 11.10 -9.75 0.57
C VAL A 12 11.17 -10.88 -0.45
N GLU A 13 11.19 -12.11 0.04
CA GLU A 13 11.46 -13.30 -0.77
C GLU A 13 10.90 -14.56 -0.12
N GLY A 14 10.61 -15.57 -0.95
CA GLY A 14 10.28 -16.93 -0.55
C GLY A 14 11.46 -17.86 -0.85
N LYS A 15 11.56 -18.98 -0.13
CA LYS A 15 12.52 -20.04 -0.45
C LYS A 15 11.94 -21.42 -0.17
N ASN A 16 12.42 -22.40 -0.94
CA ASN A 16 12.05 -23.80 -0.81
C ASN A 16 10.54 -24.02 -0.87
N LEU A 17 9.84 -23.27 -1.73
CA LEU A 17 8.41 -23.48 -1.94
C LEU A 17 8.19 -24.84 -2.64
N PRO A 18 7.08 -25.54 -2.34
CA PRO A 18 6.74 -26.79 -3.00
C PRO A 18 6.39 -26.55 -4.48
N ILE A 19 6.75 -27.52 -5.33
CA ILE A 19 6.32 -27.58 -6.73
C ILE A 19 4.81 -27.82 -6.76
N LYS A 20 4.10 -26.99 -7.52
CA LYS A 20 2.65 -27.09 -7.71
C LYS A 20 2.29 -27.29 -9.18
N ASP A 21 3.07 -26.72 -10.10
CA ASP A 21 2.90 -26.93 -11.53
C ASP A 21 3.46 -28.27 -12.04
N ILE A 22 2.81 -28.79 -13.08
CA ILE A 22 3.26 -29.94 -13.87
C ILE A 22 4.65 -29.68 -14.50
N THR A 23 5.03 -28.41 -14.69
CA THR A 23 6.34 -28.02 -15.25
C THR A 23 7.51 -28.16 -14.29
N GLY A 24 7.29 -28.59 -13.04
CA GLY A 24 8.34 -28.73 -12.04
C GLY A 24 8.69 -27.41 -11.33
N SER A 25 7.80 -26.43 -11.36
CA SER A 25 7.94 -25.11 -10.74
C SER A 25 6.65 -24.70 -10.02
N SER A 26 6.62 -23.46 -9.56
CA SER A 26 5.41 -22.78 -9.10
C SER A 26 5.47 -21.34 -9.65
N ASP A 27 4.34 -20.68 -9.74
CA ASP A 27 4.11 -19.28 -10.06
C ASP A 27 3.67 -18.51 -8.80
N PRO A 28 4.52 -18.39 -7.76
CA PRO A 28 4.10 -17.89 -6.46
C PRO A 28 3.80 -16.40 -6.41
N TYR A 29 2.73 -16.06 -5.69
CA TYR A 29 2.40 -14.72 -5.22
C TYR A 29 1.93 -14.73 -3.76
N CYS A 30 1.89 -13.56 -3.13
CA CYS A 30 1.53 -13.41 -1.73
C CYS A 30 0.28 -12.51 -1.57
N ILE A 31 -0.69 -12.96 -0.77
CA ILE A 31 -1.83 -12.16 -0.32
C ILE A 31 -1.64 -11.82 1.16
N VAL A 32 -1.69 -10.54 1.49
CA VAL A 32 -1.77 -10.09 2.88
C VAL A 32 -3.23 -9.89 3.27
N LYS A 33 -3.64 -10.49 4.37
CA LYS A 33 -4.95 -10.30 4.99
C LYS A 33 -4.80 -9.69 6.38
N ILE A 34 -5.61 -8.67 6.69
CA ILE A 34 -5.80 -8.19 8.07
C ILE A 34 -7.14 -8.73 8.55
N ASP A 35 -7.14 -9.54 9.61
CA ASP A 35 -8.35 -10.13 10.20
C ASP A 35 -9.30 -10.79 9.18
N ASN A 36 -8.69 -11.45 8.18
CA ASN A 36 -9.29 -12.13 7.02
C ASN A 36 -9.74 -11.23 5.84
N GLU A 37 -9.60 -9.91 5.94
CA GLU A 37 -9.79 -9.01 4.79
C GLU A 37 -8.49 -8.93 3.99
N ALA A 38 -8.52 -9.42 2.74
CA ALA A 38 -7.38 -9.27 1.83
C ALA A 38 -7.16 -7.79 1.50
N ILE A 39 -5.97 -7.28 1.79
CA ILE A 39 -5.61 -5.88 1.61
C ILE A 39 -4.47 -5.65 0.63
N ILE A 40 -3.66 -6.68 0.36
CA ILE A 40 -2.51 -6.59 -0.54
C ILE A 40 -2.41 -7.89 -1.33
N ARG A 41 -2.03 -7.78 -2.60
CA ARG A 41 -1.57 -8.89 -3.44
C ARG A 41 -0.27 -8.51 -4.15
N THR A 42 0.77 -9.33 -3.97
CA THR A 42 2.06 -9.13 -4.66
C THR A 42 2.00 -9.60 -6.11
N ALA A 43 3.12 -9.38 -6.81
CA ALA A 43 3.47 -10.02 -8.07
C ALA A 43 3.38 -11.52 -7.97
N THR A 44 3.02 -12.08 -9.10
CA THR A 44 3.28 -13.46 -9.43
C THR A 44 4.66 -13.52 -10.05
N ILE A 45 5.55 -14.27 -9.42
CA ILE A 45 6.87 -14.54 -9.98
C ILE A 45 6.79 -15.91 -10.66
N TRP A 46 6.88 -15.91 -11.98
CA TRP A 46 6.65 -17.12 -12.76
C TRP A 46 7.82 -18.10 -12.65
N LYS A 47 7.51 -19.40 -12.58
CA LYS A 47 8.41 -20.54 -12.69
C LYS A 47 9.58 -20.51 -11.70
N THR A 48 9.29 -20.30 -10.43
CA THR A 48 10.30 -20.30 -9.36
C THR A 48 9.79 -20.87 -8.05
N LEU A 49 10.68 -21.53 -7.31
CA LEU A 49 10.45 -21.97 -5.93
C LEU A 49 11.11 -21.04 -4.89
N SER A 50 11.80 -20.00 -5.38
CA SER A 50 12.49 -18.98 -4.59
C SER A 50 12.18 -17.58 -5.15
N PRO A 51 10.93 -17.13 -5.05
CA PRO A 51 10.53 -15.83 -5.58
C PRO A 51 11.15 -14.67 -4.80
N PHE A 52 11.57 -13.62 -5.51
CA PHE A 52 11.90 -12.33 -4.92
C PHE A 52 10.82 -11.31 -5.31
N TRP A 53 10.07 -10.83 -4.33
CA TRP A 53 9.04 -9.79 -4.55
C TRP A 53 9.59 -8.40 -4.29
N GLY A 54 10.24 -8.22 -3.13
CA GLY A 54 10.76 -6.91 -2.69
C GLY A 54 9.69 -5.82 -2.59
N GLU A 55 8.41 -6.19 -2.44
CA GLU A 55 7.30 -5.23 -2.40
C GLU A 55 7.11 -4.67 -0.99
N GLU A 56 6.94 -3.34 -0.92
CA GLU A 56 6.81 -2.56 0.32
C GLU A 56 5.46 -1.84 0.34
N TYR A 57 4.78 -1.92 1.48
CA TYR A 57 3.47 -1.34 1.70
C TYR A 57 3.40 -0.69 3.07
N THR A 58 2.65 0.40 3.15
CA THR A 58 2.31 1.04 4.43
C THR A 58 0.79 1.08 4.52
N VAL A 59 0.23 0.37 5.49
CA VAL A 59 -1.23 0.22 5.64
C VAL A 59 -1.71 0.79 6.96
N HIS A 60 -2.83 1.51 6.92
CA HIS A 60 -3.50 1.95 8.14
C HIS A 60 -4.37 0.83 8.69
N LEU A 61 -4.14 0.50 9.95
CA LEU A 61 -4.85 -0.55 10.64
C LEU A 61 -5.96 0.03 11.52
N PRO A 62 -7.13 -0.62 11.57
CA PRO A 62 -8.12 -0.32 12.60
C PRO A 62 -7.51 -0.50 14.00
N PRO A 63 -7.87 0.33 15.01
CA PRO A 63 -7.31 0.21 16.36
C PRO A 63 -7.45 -1.19 16.98
N TYR A 64 -8.47 -1.94 16.54
CA TYR A 64 -8.86 -3.24 17.07
C TYR A 64 -8.39 -4.43 16.23
N PHE A 65 -7.47 -4.23 15.27
CA PHE A 65 -6.97 -5.34 14.47
C PHE A 65 -6.28 -6.39 15.36
N ARG A 66 -6.39 -7.68 15.01
CA ARG A 66 -5.83 -8.76 15.83
C ARG A 66 -4.66 -9.45 15.15
N THR A 67 -4.77 -9.73 13.86
CA THR A 67 -3.84 -10.57 13.13
C THR A 67 -3.57 -10.06 11.72
N VAL A 68 -2.32 -10.20 11.31
CA VAL A 68 -1.86 -9.98 9.93
C VAL A 68 -1.39 -11.33 9.41
N SER A 69 -1.98 -11.76 8.30
CA SER A 69 -1.72 -13.07 7.70
C SER A 69 -1.20 -12.92 6.28
N PHE A 70 -0.17 -13.69 5.95
CA PHE A 70 0.48 -13.75 4.65
C PHE A 70 0.22 -15.12 4.05
N TYR A 71 -0.52 -15.16 2.94
CA TYR A 71 -0.81 -16.37 2.21
C TYR A 71 0.08 -16.41 0.99
N VAL A 72 0.86 -17.47 0.83
CA VAL A 72 1.57 -17.73 -0.43
C VAL A 72 0.69 -18.66 -1.26
N LEU A 73 0.40 -18.26 -2.49
CA LEU A 73 -0.42 -19.02 -3.44
C LEU A 73 0.34 -19.17 -4.75
N ASP A 74 -0.07 -20.17 -5.51
CA ASP A 74 0.38 -20.47 -6.87
C ASP A 74 -0.64 -19.96 -7.88
N GLU A 75 -0.27 -19.09 -8.83
CA GLU A 75 -1.22 -18.57 -9.82
C GLU A 75 -1.49 -19.58 -10.94
N ASP A 76 -2.73 -20.04 -11.00
CA ASP A 76 -3.17 -20.98 -12.02
C ASP A 76 -3.93 -20.28 -13.15
N SER A 77 -3.55 -20.56 -14.40
CA SER A 77 -4.22 -19.95 -15.55
C SER A 77 -5.62 -20.54 -15.85
N LEU A 78 -5.93 -21.73 -15.35
CA LEU A 78 -7.12 -22.51 -15.73
C LEU A 78 -7.90 -23.08 -14.52
N SER A 79 -7.37 -22.97 -13.32
CA SER A 79 -7.95 -23.46 -12.06
C SER A 79 -7.97 -22.35 -11.00
N ARG A 80 -8.47 -22.68 -9.79
CA ARG A 80 -8.30 -21.79 -8.64
C ARG A 80 -6.88 -21.95 -8.13
N ASP A 81 -6.23 -20.82 -7.89
CA ASP A 81 -4.88 -20.72 -7.34
C ASP A 81 -4.67 -21.63 -6.11
N ASP A 82 -3.62 -22.45 -6.17
CA ASP A 82 -3.28 -23.40 -5.12
C ASP A 82 -2.63 -22.68 -3.94
N VAL A 83 -3.14 -22.91 -2.73
CA VAL A 83 -2.53 -22.35 -1.52
C VAL A 83 -1.27 -23.14 -1.19
N ILE A 84 -0.13 -22.46 -1.15
CA ILE A 84 1.17 -23.02 -0.77
C ILE A 84 1.32 -23.04 0.75
N GLY A 85 0.93 -21.97 1.44
CA GLY A 85 0.95 -21.92 2.90
C GLY A 85 0.71 -20.53 3.50
N LYS A 86 0.69 -20.47 4.84
CA LYS A 86 0.40 -19.26 5.63
C LYS A 86 1.53 -18.86 6.56
N VAL A 87 1.63 -17.57 6.84
CA VAL A 87 2.26 -17.04 8.06
C VAL A 87 1.26 -16.09 8.71
N SER A 88 1.02 -16.24 10.02
CA SER A 88 0.17 -15.30 10.78
C SER A 88 0.94 -14.71 11.94
N ILE A 89 0.81 -13.39 12.10
CA ILE A 89 1.45 -12.62 13.17
C ILE A 89 0.38 -11.82 13.87
N THR A 90 0.34 -11.92 15.19
CA THR A 90 -0.66 -11.22 16.00
C THR A 90 -0.18 -9.82 16.36
N LYS A 91 -1.12 -8.94 16.71
CA LYS A 91 -0.83 -7.58 17.17
C LYS A 91 0.13 -7.59 18.36
N GLU A 92 -0.02 -8.52 19.29
CA GLU A 92 0.83 -8.61 20.49
C GLU A 92 2.31 -8.85 20.11
N VAL A 93 2.57 -9.69 19.10
CA VAL A 93 3.93 -9.95 18.61
C VAL A 93 4.52 -8.70 17.94
N LEU A 94 3.71 -7.96 17.18
CA LEU A 94 4.14 -6.71 16.54
C LEU A 94 4.41 -5.62 17.58
N THR A 95 3.55 -5.46 18.58
CA THR A 95 3.71 -4.47 19.65
C THR A 95 4.89 -4.81 20.57
N ALA A 96 5.18 -6.09 20.81
CA ALA A 96 6.32 -6.52 21.62
C ALA A 96 7.69 -6.23 20.97
N LYS A 97 7.73 -5.94 19.66
CA LYS A 97 8.96 -5.62 18.90
C LYS A 97 8.85 -4.27 18.20
N PRO A 98 9.09 -3.14 18.91
CA PRO A 98 8.91 -1.79 18.37
C PRO A 98 9.80 -1.50 17.15
N GLN A 99 11.00 -2.07 17.09
CA GLN A 99 11.90 -1.92 15.93
C GLN A 99 11.42 -2.67 14.68
N GLY A 100 10.41 -3.53 14.84
CA GLY A 100 9.85 -4.37 13.79
C GLY A 100 10.30 -5.84 13.89
N VAL A 101 9.65 -6.67 13.10
CA VAL A 101 9.98 -8.08 12.89
C VAL A 101 10.68 -8.19 11.55
N ASP A 102 11.96 -8.56 11.52
CA ASP A 102 12.70 -8.90 10.30
C ASP A 102 13.22 -10.32 10.41
N GLY A 103 12.85 -11.19 9.47
CA GLY A 103 13.42 -12.53 9.38
C GLY A 103 12.64 -13.53 8.55
N TRP A 104 13.15 -14.76 8.54
CA TRP A 104 12.52 -15.90 7.90
C TRP A 104 11.42 -16.50 8.77
N MET A 105 10.27 -16.75 8.17
CA MET A 105 9.10 -17.34 8.81
C MET A 105 8.67 -18.58 8.02
N SER A 106 8.50 -19.70 8.73
CA SER A 106 8.12 -20.96 8.11
C SER A 106 6.64 -20.95 7.74
N LEU A 107 6.32 -21.42 6.53
CA LEU A 107 4.94 -21.53 6.08
C LEU A 107 4.24 -22.68 6.81
N THR A 108 3.01 -22.44 7.24
CA THR A 108 2.13 -23.46 7.82
C THR A 108 1.11 -23.92 6.79
N GLU A 109 0.74 -25.19 6.84
CA GLU A 109 -0.30 -25.76 5.98
C GLU A 109 -1.64 -25.08 6.28
N ILE A 110 -2.44 -24.89 5.22
CA ILE A 110 -3.79 -24.36 5.34
C ILE A 110 -4.71 -25.46 4.84
N ASP A 111 -5.54 -25.98 5.73
CA ASP A 111 -6.69 -26.79 5.33
C ASP A 111 -7.75 -25.84 4.70
N PRO A 112 -8.28 -26.13 3.49
CA PRO A 112 -9.39 -25.38 2.89
C PRO A 112 -10.63 -25.26 3.80
N ASP A 113 -10.78 -26.15 4.78
CA ASP A 113 -11.86 -26.14 5.78
C ASP A 113 -11.49 -25.36 7.07
N GLU A 114 -10.26 -24.87 7.19
CA GLU A 114 -9.79 -24.03 8.30
C GLU A 114 -9.98 -22.52 8.09
N GLU A 115 -10.34 -22.05 6.89
CA GLU A 115 -10.82 -20.67 6.68
C GLU A 115 -12.25 -20.51 7.22
N VAL A 116 -12.38 -20.53 8.55
CA VAL A 116 -13.59 -20.13 9.27
C VAL A 116 -13.85 -18.66 8.94
N GLN A 117 -14.83 -18.42 8.06
CA GLN A 117 -15.40 -17.10 7.79
C GLN A 117 -16.77 -17.05 8.45
N GLY A 118 -16.95 -16.04 9.31
CA GLY A 118 -18.22 -15.75 9.95
C GLY A 118 -18.13 -15.61 11.47
N GLU A 119 -19.19 -15.04 12.05
CA GLU A 119 -19.32 -14.79 13.48
C GLU A 119 -20.64 -15.40 13.96
N ILE A 120 -20.65 -16.03 15.13
CA ILE A 120 -21.86 -16.59 15.75
C ILE A 120 -22.21 -15.84 17.03
N HIS A 121 -23.49 -15.52 17.19
CA HIS A 121 -24.07 -14.84 18.33
C HIS A 121 -24.66 -15.86 19.30
N LEU A 122 -24.07 -15.93 20.49
CA LEU A 122 -24.46 -16.86 21.54
C LEU A 122 -24.86 -16.09 22.80
N GLN A 123 -25.93 -16.53 23.44
CA GLN A 123 -26.30 -16.14 24.79
C GLN A 123 -26.19 -17.36 25.69
N ILE A 124 -25.35 -17.27 26.73
CA ILE A 124 -25.11 -18.38 27.66
C ILE A 124 -25.53 -17.92 29.06
N SER A 125 -26.34 -18.74 29.71
CA SER A 125 -26.80 -18.50 31.08
C SER A 125 -26.87 -19.80 31.88
N VAL A 126 -26.73 -19.68 33.20
CA VAL A 126 -26.98 -20.77 34.13
C VAL A 126 -28.34 -20.53 34.78
N LEU A 127 -29.26 -21.49 34.61
CA LEU A 127 -30.60 -21.45 35.17
C LEU A 127 -30.68 -22.40 36.36
N GLY A 128 -31.15 -21.92 37.51
CA GLY A 128 -31.33 -22.70 38.73
C GLY A 128 -30.93 -21.91 39.98
N ASP A 129 -31.86 -21.80 40.92
CA ASP A 129 -31.65 -21.18 42.23
C ASP A 129 -32.28 -22.08 43.31
N GLY A 130 -31.55 -22.31 44.41
CA GLY A 130 -31.97 -23.23 45.48
C GLY A 130 -31.90 -24.74 45.15
N ASP A 131 -32.92 -25.51 45.55
CA ASP A 131 -33.02 -26.99 45.44
C ASP A 131 -33.21 -27.53 44.00
N ILE A 132 -33.12 -26.68 42.97
CA ILE A 132 -33.28 -27.06 41.56
C ILE A 132 -31.88 -27.31 40.96
N PRO A 133 -31.66 -28.45 40.28
CA PRO A 133 -30.36 -28.73 39.65
C PRO A 133 -30.01 -27.62 38.65
N ARG A 134 -28.81 -27.06 38.80
CA ARG A 134 -28.29 -26.01 37.91
C ARG A 134 -28.23 -26.56 36.48
N LYS A 135 -28.80 -25.83 35.54
CA LYS A 135 -28.76 -26.14 34.11
C LYS A 135 -28.00 -25.05 33.36
N LEU A 136 -27.12 -25.47 32.45
CA LEU A 136 -26.49 -24.59 31.46
C LEU A 136 -27.44 -24.43 30.27
N CYS A 137 -27.87 -23.20 29.99
CA CYS A 137 -28.64 -22.85 28.81
C CYS A 137 -27.72 -22.15 27.80
N CYS A 138 -27.60 -22.71 26.61
CA CYS A 138 -26.93 -22.10 25.47
C CYS A 138 -27.96 -21.76 24.40
N GLN A 139 -28.22 -20.48 24.21
CA GLN A 139 -29.08 -19.97 23.16
C GLN A 139 -28.24 -19.53 21.96
N VAL A 140 -28.51 -20.17 20.83
CA VAL A 140 -27.89 -19.90 19.53
C VAL A 140 -28.83 -18.99 18.75
N LEU A 141 -28.48 -17.71 18.65
CA LEU A 141 -29.35 -16.68 18.09
C LEU A 141 -29.20 -16.62 16.56
N GLU A 142 -28.03 -16.22 16.09
CA GLU A 142 -27.75 -16.02 14.67
C GLU A 142 -26.25 -16.17 14.37
N ALA A 143 -25.92 -16.33 13.10
CA ALA A 143 -24.56 -16.16 12.61
C ALA A 143 -24.56 -15.22 11.40
N ARG A 144 -23.40 -14.65 11.10
CA ARG A 144 -23.22 -13.74 9.96
C ARG A 144 -21.91 -14.00 9.24
N ASP A 145 -21.87 -13.59 7.98
CA ASP A 145 -20.68 -13.68 7.12
C ASP A 145 -20.12 -15.11 7.00
N LEU A 146 -20.98 -16.13 7.06
CA LEU A 146 -20.57 -17.53 6.92
C LEU A 146 -19.99 -17.80 5.53
N ALA A 147 -18.95 -18.65 5.48
CA ALA A 147 -18.33 -19.08 4.23
C ALA A 147 -19.37 -19.69 3.26
N LYS A 148 -19.30 -19.33 1.98
CA LYS A 148 -20.14 -19.87 0.90
C LYS A 148 -19.56 -21.19 0.41
N LYS A 149 -20.20 -22.31 0.74
CA LYS A 149 -19.71 -23.65 0.37
C LYS A 149 -20.49 -24.25 -0.81
N ASP A 150 -21.74 -23.82 -1.02
CA ASP A 150 -22.54 -24.24 -2.17
C ASP A 150 -22.18 -23.55 -3.49
N ARG A 151 -22.41 -24.28 -4.61
CA ARG A 151 -22.37 -23.75 -5.99
C ARG A 151 -23.35 -22.60 -6.26
N ASN A 152 -24.34 -22.41 -5.40
CA ASN A 152 -25.34 -21.35 -5.48
C ASN A 152 -24.87 -20.01 -4.90
N GLY A 153 -23.69 -19.97 -4.26
CA GLY A 153 -23.12 -18.76 -3.64
C GLY A 153 -23.66 -18.45 -2.23
N ALA A 154 -24.21 -19.43 -1.53
CA ALA A 154 -24.63 -19.41 -0.12
C ALA A 154 -24.21 -20.71 0.59
N SER A 155 -24.78 -20.99 1.77
CA SER A 155 -24.64 -22.26 2.50
C SER A 155 -25.99 -22.60 3.16
N ASP A 156 -26.20 -23.84 3.57
CA ASP A 156 -27.32 -24.38 4.34
C ASP A 156 -26.91 -24.66 5.82
N PRO A 157 -26.58 -23.64 6.63
CA PRO A 157 -25.95 -23.83 7.93
C PRO A 157 -26.87 -24.41 9.03
N PHE A 158 -26.29 -25.27 9.87
CA PHE A 158 -26.82 -25.74 11.15
C PHE A 158 -25.74 -25.72 12.24
N VAL A 159 -26.17 -25.75 13.51
CA VAL A 159 -25.28 -25.67 14.67
C VAL A 159 -25.35 -26.95 15.47
N ARG A 160 -24.20 -27.45 15.91
CA ARG A 160 -24.03 -28.57 16.81
C ARG A 160 -23.44 -28.09 18.13
N VAL A 161 -24.22 -28.19 19.21
CA VAL A 161 -23.82 -27.79 20.56
C VAL A 161 -23.49 -29.03 21.39
N ARG A 162 -22.29 -29.07 21.97
CA ARG A 162 -21.79 -30.20 22.77
C ARG A 162 -21.32 -29.73 24.14
N TYR A 163 -21.74 -30.44 25.18
CA TYR A 163 -21.28 -30.24 26.55
C TYR A 163 -21.25 -31.59 27.29
N ASN A 164 -20.13 -31.90 27.95
CA ASN A 164 -19.92 -33.14 28.74
C ASN A 164 -20.40 -34.43 28.03
N GLY A 165 -20.10 -34.56 26.73
CA GLY A 165 -20.47 -35.74 25.93
C GLY A 165 -21.90 -35.74 25.39
N LYS A 166 -22.82 -34.90 25.91
CA LYS A 166 -24.14 -34.66 25.31
C LYS A 166 -24.00 -33.72 24.11
N THR A 167 -24.70 -34.02 23.02
CA THR A 167 -24.67 -33.22 21.77
C THR A 167 -26.10 -32.97 21.30
N TYR A 168 -26.40 -31.74 20.92
CA TYR A 168 -27.64 -31.32 20.26
C TYR A 168 -27.34 -30.63 18.94
N GLU A 169 -28.30 -30.63 18.02
CA GLU A 169 -28.21 -29.98 16.72
C GLU A 169 -29.41 -29.05 16.50
N SER A 170 -29.18 -27.92 15.85
CA SER A 170 -30.22 -26.96 15.47
C SER A 170 -30.92 -27.37 14.17
N THR A 171 -31.96 -26.63 13.82
CA THR A 171 -32.53 -26.69 12.47
C THR A 171 -31.53 -26.17 11.42
N VAL A 172 -31.69 -26.67 10.19
CA VAL A 172 -30.92 -26.25 9.01
C VAL A 172 -31.58 -25.02 8.38
N VAL A 173 -30.83 -23.92 8.27
CA VAL A 173 -31.28 -22.70 7.59
C VAL A 173 -30.77 -22.74 6.16
N LYS A 174 -31.65 -22.83 5.17
CA LYS A 174 -31.23 -22.98 3.78
C LYS A 174 -30.80 -21.66 3.12
N LYS A 175 -29.76 -21.72 2.30
CA LYS A 175 -29.26 -20.69 1.38
C LYS A 175 -29.00 -19.35 2.07
N SER A 176 -28.32 -19.38 3.20
CA SER A 176 -28.00 -18.18 3.98
C SER A 176 -26.57 -18.20 4.52
N CYS A 177 -25.85 -17.11 4.28
CA CYS A 177 -24.61 -16.79 5.01
C CYS A 177 -24.89 -15.97 6.30
N TYR A 178 -26.18 -15.69 6.58
CA TYR A 178 -26.66 -14.93 7.74
C TYR A 178 -27.82 -15.69 8.42
N PRO A 179 -27.61 -16.92 8.90
CA PRO A 179 -28.68 -17.72 9.46
C PRO A 179 -29.15 -17.19 10.82
N ARG A 180 -30.44 -17.38 11.10
CA ARG A 180 -31.07 -17.10 12.39
C ARG A 180 -31.75 -18.37 12.88
N TRP A 181 -31.30 -18.90 14.00
CA TRP A 181 -31.87 -20.09 14.62
C TRP A 181 -32.82 -19.70 15.76
N ASN A 182 -32.35 -18.84 16.67
CA ASN A 182 -33.05 -18.52 17.93
C ASN A 182 -33.44 -19.78 18.72
N GLU A 183 -32.54 -20.77 18.75
CA GLU A 183 -32.76 -22.07 19.40
C GLU A 183 -31.97 -22.16 20.71
N SER A 184 -32.57 -22.76 21.74
CA SER A 184 -31.97 -22.90 23.07
C SER A 184 -31.72 -24.36 23.41
N PHE A 185 -30.52 -24.64 23.92
CA PHE A 185 -30.07 -25.97 24.29
C PHE A 185 -29.74 -26.02 25.78
N GLU A 186 -30.39 -26.94 26.51
CA GLU A 186 -30.20 -27.11 27.95
C GLU A 186 -29.33 -28.33 28.27
N PHE A 187 -28.37 -28.14 29.18
CA PHE A 187 -27.51 -29.19 29.72
C PHE A 187 -27.56 -29.20 31.25
N GLU A 188 -27.48 -30.37 31.87
CA GLU A 188 -27.31 -30.48 33.33
C GLU A 188 -25.87 -30.12 33.69
N LEU A 189 -25.67 -29.21 34.65
CA LEU A 189 -24.34 -28.87 35.16
C LEU A 189 -23.90 -29.95 36.15
N ASP A 190 -22.73 -30.53 35.90
CA ASP A 190 -22.08 -31.43 36.84
C ASP A 190 -21.14 -30.62 37.75
N GLU A 191 -21.53 -30.44 39.01
CA GLU A 191 -20.75 -29.67 39.99
C GLU A 191 -19.40 -30.31 40.31
N THR A 192 -19.19 -31.59 39.99
CA THR A 192 -17.92 -32.28 40.19
C THR A 192 -16.84 -31.91 39.16
N LEU A 193 -17.22 -31.27 38.04
CA LEU A 193 -16.35 -30.87 36.94
C LEU A 193 -16.20 -29.34 36.82
N ALA A 194 -16.36 -28.61 37.93
CA ALA A 194 -16.35 -27.15 37.99
C ALA A 194 -15.18 -26.50 37.22
N ASP A 195 -14.01 -27.14 37.16
CA ASP A 195 -12.82 -26.62 36.46
C ASP A 195 -12.54 -27.20 35.05
N THR A 196 -13.32 -28.18 34.55
CA THR A 196 -13.02 -28.88 33.28
C THR A 196 -14.15 -28.92 32.25
N GLY A 197 -15.37 -28.46 32.60
CA GLY A 197 -16.49 -28.39 31.66
C GLY A 197 -16.21 -27.45 30.48
N LEU A 198 -16.32 -27.98 29.25
CA LEU A 198 -16.11 -27.24 28.00
C LEU A 198 -17.37 -27.31 27.13
N LEU A 199 -18.01 -26.17 26.90
CA LEU A 199 -19.08 -26.03 25.92
C LEU A 199 -18.48 -25.80 24.54
N SER A 200 -18.85 -26.64 23.57
CA SER A 200 -18.39 -26.56 22.18
C SER A 200 -19.59 -26.30 21.27
N VAL A 201 -19.53 -25.23 20.49
CA VAL A 201 -20.55 -24.87 19.49
C VAL A 201 -19.89 -24.91 18.11
N GLU A 202 -20.37 -25.80 17.24
CA GLU A 202 -19.82 -26.02 15.89
C GLU A 202 -20.88 -25.65 14.84
N VAL A 203 -20.52 -24.87 13.83
CA VAL A 203 -21.39 -24.52 12.70
C VAL A 203 -20.95 -25.36 11.50
N TRP A 204 -21.93 -25.90 10.79
CA TRP A 204 -21.74 -26.83 9.68
C TRP A 204 -22.67 -26.46 8.54
N ASP A 205 -22.23 -26.67 7.30
CA ASP A 205 -23.06 -26.61 6.10
C ASP A 205 -23.69 -27.97 5.86
N TRP A 206 -25.01 -28.02 5.72
CA TRP A 206 -25.71 -29.26 5.46
C TRP A 206 -25.72 -29.59 3.97
N ASP A 207 -25.17 -30.74 3.61
CA ASP A 207 -25.12 -31.23 2.24
C ASP A 207 -26.01 -32.46 2.04
N LEU A 208 -26.78 -32.47 0.94
CA LEU A 208 -27.66 -33.58 0.60
C LEU A 208 -26.90 -34.82 0.08
N VAL A 209 -25.76 -34.61 -0.60
CA VAL A 209 -25.06 -35.66 -1.38
C VAL A 209 -23.60 -35.86 -0.94
N SER A 210 -22.97 -34.83 -0.36
CA SER A 210 -21.61 -34.85 0.19
C SER A 210 -21.62 -34.93 1.72
N ARG A 211 -20.42 -35.00 2.31
CA ARG A 211 -20.25 -34.78 3.75
C ARG A 211 -20.49 -33.31 4.03
N ASN A 212 -21.17 -33.01 5.14
CA ASN A 212 -21.38 -31.65 5.61
C ASN A 212 -20.04 -30.92 5.78
N ASP A 213 -19.94 -29.73 5.19
CA ASP A 213 -18.74 -28.90 5.29
C ASP A 213 -18.69 -28.18 6.63
N PHE A 214 -17.51 -28.09 7.24
CA PHE A 214 -17.34 -27.37 8.48
C PHE A 214 -17.29 -25.85 8.23
N LEU A 215 -18.05 -25.07 9.02
CA LEU A 215 -18.14 -23.61 8.88
C LEU A 215 -17.49 -22.86 10.06
N GLY A 216 -17.32 -23.47 11.24
CA GLY A 216 -16.62 -22.85 12.37
C GLY A 216 -16.89 -23.51 13.72
N LYS A 217 -16.03 -23.25 14.72
CA LYS A 217 -16.17 -23.79 16.08
C LYS A 217 -15.78 -22.81 17.17
N VAL A 218 -16.61 -22.69 18.18
CA VAL A 218 -16.41 -21.89 19.38
C VAL A 218 -16.35 -22.80 20.59
N THR A 219 -15.42 -22.54 21.50
CA THR A 219 -15.32 -23.26 22.77
C THR A 219 -15.34 -22.30 23.94
N VAL A 220 -16.23 -22.52 24.90
CA VAL A 220 -16.40 -21.69 26.11
C VAL A 220 -16.14 -22.53 27.35
N GLN A 221 -15.28 -22.02 28.23
CA GLN A 221 -14.91 -22.69 29.48
C GLN A 221 -15.84 -22.33 30.64
N ASN A 222 -16.02 -23.25 31.58
CA ASN A 222 -16.94 -23.14 32.72
C ASN A 222 -16.84 -21.83 33.53
N ARG A 223 -15.61 -21.30 33.71
CA ARG A 223 -15.35 -20.04 34.41
C ARG A 223 -16.11 -18.83 33.84
N HIS A 224 -16.52 -18.88 32.58
CA HIS A 224 -17.27 -17.81 31.91
C HIS A 224 -18.80 -17.98 32.02
N PHE A 225 -19.32 -19.09 32.56
CA PHE A 225 -20.77 -19.31 32.68
C PHE A 225 -21.40 -18.61 33.90
N LEU A 226 -20.59 -18.09 34.81
CA LEU A 226 -21.06 -17.50 36.09
C LEU A 226 -21.67 -16.10 35.94
N GLU A 227 -21.51 -15.47 34.78
CA GLU A 227 -22.16 -14.22 34.40
C GLU A 227 -22.99 -14.48 33.13
N SER A 228 -24.17 -13.88 32.98
CA SER A 228 -24.91 -13.96 31.73
C SER A 228 -24.13 -13.23 30.63
N LEU A 229 -23.63 -13.97 29.64
CA LEU A 229 -22.79 -13.41 28.58
C LEU A 229 -23.51 -13.45 27.23
N GLU A 230 -23.59 -12.29 26.58
CA GLU A 230 -24.03 -12.12 25.19
C GLU A 230 -22.81 -11.69 24.37
N ILE A 231 -22.25 -12.63 23.59
CA ILE A 231 -20.95 -12.42 22.93
C ILE A 231 -20.94 -13.00 21.51
N TRP A 232 -20.29 -12.29 20.61
CA TRP A 232 -19.93 -12.76 19.26
C TRP A 232 -18.58 -13.48 19.29
N PHE A 233 -18.54 -14.73 18.85
CA PHE A 233 -17.30 -15.53 18.81
C PHE A 233 -16.83 -15.79 17.37
N ARG A 234 -15.51 -15.76 17.15
CA ARG A 234 -14.84 -16.28 15.95
C ARG A 234 -14.18 -17.61 16.29
N GLY A 235 -14.35 -18.60 15.41
CA GLY A 235 -13.79 -19.92 15.65
C GLY A 235 -12.28 -19.99 15.48
N PHE A 236 -11.63 -20.86 16.27
CA PHE A 236 -10.20 -21.14 16.18
C PHE A 236 -9.97 -22.58 15.69
N PRO A 237 -9.07 -22.81 14.70
CA PRO A 237 -8.81 -24.14 14.19
C PRO A 237 -8.00 -25.03 15.15
N HIS A 238 -8.18 -26.34 15.04
CA HIS A 238 -7.52 -27.37 15.83
C HIS A 238 -6.22 -27.82 15.15
N ARG A 239 -5.06 -27.60 15.81
CA ARG A 239 -3.73 -27.92 15.25
C ARG A 239 -3.52 -29.41 14.98
N ARG A 240 -3.13 -29.75 13.75
CA ARG A 240 -2.25 -30.89 13.44
C ARG A 240 -1.16 -30.44 12.47
N SER A 241 0.09 -30.83 12.73
CA SER A 241 1.27 -30.46 11.94
C SER A 241 1.96 -31.69 11.37
N LEU A 242 2.27 -31.73 10.08
CA LEU A 242 3.36 -32.54 9.51
C LEU A 242 3.70 -32.17 8.05
N GLY A 243 4.57 -31.17 7.84
CA GLY A 243 5.20 -30.88 6.54
C GLY A 243 5.99 -29.56 6.51
N THR A 244 7.12 -29.49 5.80
CA THR A 244 7.90 -28.25 5.60
C THR A 244 7.55 -27.61 4.25
N LEU A 245 6.70 -26.58 4.26
CA LEU A 245 6.16 -25.89 3.06
C LEU A 245 7.03 -24.73 2.54
N GLY A 246 8.30 -24.68 2.95
CA GLY A 246 9.20 -23.56 2.65
C GLY A 246 9.09 -22.42 3.66
N SER A 247 9.69 -21.26 3.33
CA SER A 247 9.73 -20.10 4.22
C SER A 247 9.58 -18.79 3.47
N LEU A 248 8.99 -17.80 4.13
CA LEU A 248 8.78 -16.44 3.66
C LEU A 248 9.63 -15.48 4.50
N ARG A 249 10.38 -14.58 3.86
CA ARG A 249 11.12 -13.51 4.54
C ARG A 249 10.29 -12.24 4.57
N LEU A 250 10.00 -11.76 5.77
CA LEU A 250 9.16 -10.59 6.01
C LEU A 250 9.90 -9.57 6.86
N GLN A 251 9.67 -8.29 6.56
CA GLN A 251 10.04 -7.17 7.42
C GLN A 251 8.79 -6.34 7.73
N LEU A 252 8.36 -6.34 8.99
CA LEU A 252 7.13 -5.70 9.45
C LEU A 252 7.42 -4.71 10.56
N ARG A 253 6.78 -3.54 10.56
CA ARG A 253 6.91 -2.57 11.66
C ARG A 253 5.57 -1.91 11.94
N LEU A 254 5.00 -2.18 13.12
CA LEU A 254 3.78 -1.53 13.59
C LEU A 254 4.16 -0.23 14.31
N ARG A 255 3.48 0.85 13.96
CA ARG A 255 3.61 2.15 14.60
C ARG A 255 2.24 2.63 15.03
N ASP A 256 2.09 2.86 16.32
CA ASP A 256 0.92 3.55 16.87
C ASP A 256 1.30 5.00 17.08
N GLU A 257 0.73 5.88 16.27
CA GLU A 257 1.01 7.31 16.29
C GLU A 257 -0.19 8.06 16.84
N VAL A 258 0.06 8.83 17.89
CA VAL A 258 -0.86 9.85 18.36
C VAL A 258 -0.46 11.14 17.66
N VAL A 259 -1.28 11.63 16.74
CA VAL A 259 -1.02 12.89 16.04
C VAL A 259 -1.74 14.02 16.78
N LEU A 260 -0.96 14.95 17.33
CA LEU A 260 -1.47 16.16 17.99
C LEU A 260 -2.00 17.16 16.93
N PRO A 261 -2.82 18.15 17.32
CA PRO A 261 -3.23 19.22 16.41
C PRO A 261 -2.03 20.07 15.96
N SER A 262 -2.07 20.61 14.72
CA SER A 262 -1.02 21.45 14.11
C SER A 262 -0.45 22.55 15.00
N SER A 263 -1.24 23.09 15.93
CA SER A 263 -0.81 24.13 16.86
C SER A 263 0.40 23.72 17.71
N HIS A 264 0.51 22.44 18.06
CA HIS A 264 1.61 21.90 18.88
C HIS A 264 2.88 21.71 18.06
N TYR A 265 2.74 21.29 16.79
CA TYR A 265 3.89 21.08 15.89
C TYR A 265 4.41 22.38 15.25
N LYS A 266 3.63 23.46 15.31
CA LYS A 266 4.00 24.75 14.71
C LYS A 266 5.42 25.21 15.08
N PRO A 267 5.87 25.20 16.35
CA PRO A 267 7.21 25.65 16.71
C PRO A 267 8.34 24.83 16.07
N VAL A 268 8.21 23.49 15.99
CA VAL A 268 9.24 22.64 15.36
C VAL A 268 9.24 22.83 13.84
N THR A 269 8.07 22.93 13.22
CA THR A 269 7.96 23.15 11.77
C THR A 269 8.50 24.52 11.35
N GLU A 270 8.28 25.57 12.16
CA GLU A 270 8.84 26.91 11.94
C GLU A 270 10.37 26.92 12.10
N LEU A 271 10.91 26.20 13.08
CA LEU A 271 12.35 26.06 13.26
C LEU A 271 13.02 25.38 12.05
N LEU A 272 12.41 24.30 11.55
CA LEU A 272 12.86 23.62 10.32
C LEU A 272 12.74 24.53 9.09
N SER A 273 11.66 25.32 8.99
CA SER A 273 11.46 26.30 7.90
C SER A 273 12.53 27.39 7.91
N GLN A 274 12.82 27.94 9.10
CA GLN A 274 13.88 28.94 9.30
C GLN A 274 15.26 28.38 8.91
N SER A 275 15.43 27.05 9.04
CA SER A 275 16.70 26.39 8.75
C SER A 275 17.05 26.33 7.26
N VAL A 276 16.07 26.65 6.41
CA VAL A 276 16.13 26.48 4.97
C VAL A 276 15.92 27.81 4.22
N GLY A 277 15.46 28.86 4.92
CA GLY A 277 15.06 30.13 4.32
C GLY A 277 16.17 30.90 3.56
N SER A 278 15.76 31.71 2.59
CA SER A 278 16.63 32.51 1.70
C SER A 278 17.43 33.65 2.38
N GLN A 279 17.27 33.85 3.69
CA GLN A 279 18.00 34.87 4.47
C GLN A 279 19.33 34.37 5.05
N LEU A 280 19.70 33.12 4.79
CA LEU A 280 20.95 32.53 5.25
C LEU A 280 22.10 33.07 4.39
N ASN A 281 22.68 34.20 4.82
CA ASN A 281 23.86 34.85 4.24
C ASN A 281 25.14 33.98 4.40
N GLY A 282 25.13 32.74 3.90
CA GLY A 282 26.27 31.81 3.96
C GLY A 282 26.48 31.09 5.29
N ASN A 283 25.79 31.49 6.37
CA ASN A 283 25.69 30.70 7.60
C ASN A 283 24.46 29.79 7.49
N TRP A 284 24.65 28.55 7.05
CA TRP A 284 23.61 27.53 7.07
C TRP A 284 23.40 27.06 8.51
N PRO A 285 22.16 26.98 9.00
CA PRO A 285 21.91 26.61 10.37
C PRO A 285 22.04 25.09 10.52
N ASP A 286 22.58 24.74 11.67
CA ASP A 286 23.11 23.43 12.00
C ASP A 286 22.10 22.27 11.95
N PHE A 287 20.79 22.53 11.89
CA PHE A 287 19.76 21.49 12.05
C PHE A 287 19.63 20.52 10.87
N ILE A 288 19.63 20.99 9.62
CA ILE A 288 19.55 20.09 8.46
C ILE A 288 20.84 19.27 8.33
N MET A 289 21.99 19.90 8.62
CA MET A 289 23.27 19.22 8.73
C MET A 289 23.25 18.17 9.85
N LEU A 290 22.73 18.53 11.03
CA LEU A 290 22.61 17.63 12.17
C LEU A 290 21.72 16.43 11.83
N ILE A 291 20.58 16.65 11.17
CA ILE A 291 19.72 15.55 10.69
C ILE A 291 20.48 14.69 9.67
N ASP A 292 21.20 15.27 8.71
CA ASP A 292 22.01 14.51 7.74
C ASP A 292 23.13 13.68 8.41
N GLU A 293 23.80 14.22 9.43
CA GLU A 293 24.87 13.56 10.18
C GLU A 293 24.36 12.48 11.15
N THR A 294 23.23 12.70 11.80
CA THR A 294 22.66 11.79 12.82
C THR A 294 21.74 10.71 12.23
N THR A 295 21.24 10.90 11.02
CA THR A 295 20.33 9.93 10.41
C THR A 295 21.07 8.67 9.97
N THR A 296 20.70 7.53 10.57
CA THR A 296 21.28 6.22 10.26
C THR A 296 20.89 5.74 8.86
N ALA A 297 21.66 4.78 8.32
CA ALA A 297 21.39 4.22 6.98
C ALA A 297 20.01 3.54 6.87
N GLU A 298 19.49 3.03 7.99
CA GLU A 298 18.20 2.30 8.05
C GLU A 298 16.99 3.24 8.04
N SER A 299 17.08 4.42 8.67
CA SER A 299 15.98 5.40 8.73
C SER A 299 16.03 6.45 7.62
N ARG A 300 17.16 6.58 6.90
CA ARG A 300 17.41 7.63 5.89
C ARG A 300 16.34 7.78 4.82
N GLN A 301 15.84 6.67 4.28
CA GLN A 301 14.80 6.73 3.25
C GLN A 301 13.49 7.31 3.80
N GLU A 302 13.15 6.95 5.03
CA GLU A 302 11.91 7.38 5.67
C GLU A 302 12.00 8.86 6.07
N VAL A 303 13.11 9.27 6.69
CA VAL A 303 13.38 10.67 7.06
C VAL A 303 13.35 11.56 5.82
N ALA A 304 14.00 11.14 4.72
CA ALA A 304 13.95 11.84 3.44
C ALA A 304 12.51 12.00 2.93
N ASN A 305 11.70 10.95 3.00
CA ASN A 305 10.30 11.00 2.58
C ASN A 305 9.51 12.03 3.39
N ASN A 306 9.63 12.00 4.71
CA ASN A 306 8.86 12.86 5.61
C ASN A 306 9.28 14.33 5.49
N LEU A 307 10.59 14.61 5.41
CA LEU A 307 11.11 15.97 5.21
C LEU A 307 10.66 16.56 3.88
N VAL A 308 10.75 15.79 2.78
CA VAL A 308 10.32 16.26 1.45
C VAL A 308 8.83 16.62 1.47
N LYS A 309 7.99 15.79 2.07
CA LYS A 309 6.56 16.08 2.19
C LYS A 309 6.29 17.29 3.07
N LEU A 310 6.97 17.42 4.22
CA LEU A 310 6.84 18.60 5.08
C LEU A 310 7.17 19.89 4.30
N PHE A 311 8.33 19.94 3.66
CA PHE A 311 8.77 21.13 2.92
C PHE A 311 7.98 21.36 1.63
N LEU A 312 7.42 20.32 1.00
CA LEU A 312 6.42 20.48 -0.07
C LEU A 312 5.15 21.16 0.46
N GLY A 313 4.63 20.72 1.60
CA GLY A 313 3.46 21.32 2.25
C GLY A 313 3.67 22.77 2.68
N GLN A 314 4.91 23.15 2.99
CA GLN A 314 5.29 24.53 3.33
C GLN A 314 5.69 25.38 2.11
N GLY A 315 5.84 24.78 0.93
CA GLY A 315 6.33 25.48 -0.27
C GLY A 315 7.82 25.84 -0.25
N LEU A 316 8.63 25.15 0.56
CA LEU A 316 10.07 25.38 0.77
C LEU A 316 10.95 24.22 0.29
N VAL A 317 10.40 23.26 -0.45
CA VAL A 317 11.14 22.05 -0.90
C VAL A 317 12.36 22.38 -1.76
N LYS A 318 12.28 23.47 -2.53
CA LYS A 318 13.33 23.91 -3.44
C LYS A 318 14.57 24.34 -2.63
N GLU A 319 14.35 25.19 -1.66
CA GLU A 319 15.35 25.68 -0.73
C GLU A 319 15.94 24.51 0.08
N PHE A 320 15.09 23.58 0.53
CA PHE A 320 15.52 22.41 1.31
C PHE A 320 16.46 21.50 0.51
N LEU A 321 16.10 21.18 -0.73
CA LEU A 321 16.95 20.38 -1.60
C LEU A 321 18.26 21.12 -1.95
N ASP A 322 18.23 22.45 -2.12
CA ASP A 322 19.44 23.24 -2.36
C ASP A 322 20.43 23.18 -1.19
N VAL A 323 19.95 23.16 0.06
CA VAL A 323 20.79 22.94 1.25
C VAL A 323 21.43 21.54 1.20
N LEU A 324 20.63 20.51 0.94
CA LEU A 324 21.13 19.13 0.85
C LEU A 324 22.14 18.92 -0.28
N PHE A 325 21.95 19.58 -1.42
CA PHE A 325 22.91 19.53 -2.52
C PHE A 325 24.25 20.15 -2.14
N LYS A 326 24.25 21.28 -1.42
CA LYS A 326 25.50 21.89 -0.92
C LYS A 326 26.23 20.98 0.05
N LEU A 327 25.51 20.41 1.02
CA LEU A 327 26.09 19.48 2.00
C LEU A 327 26.71 18.25 1.32
N GLU A 328 26.06 17.69 0.30
CA GLU A 328 26.63 16.55 -0.45
C GLU A 328 27.83 16.97 -1.31
N LEU A 329 27.79 18.14 -1.95
CA LEU A 329 28.91 18.66 -2.74
C LEU A 329 30.14 18.97 -1.88
N GLU A 330 29.97 19.53 -0.69
CA GLU A 330 31.06 19.78 0.27
C GLU A 330 31.75 18.47 0.73
N LYS A 331 30.98 17.38 0.84
CA LYS A 331 31.50 16.05 1.20
C LYS A 331 32.14 15.31 0.02
N THR A 332 31.89 15.73 -1.22
CA THR A 332 32.31 15.01 -2.43
C THR A 332 33.64 15.54 -2.95
N THR A 333 34.70 14.74 -2.85
CA THR A 333 36.03 15.09 -3.37
C THR A 333 36.23 14.70 -4.84
N GLU A 334 35.58 13.62 -5.30
CA GLU A 334 35.73 13.09 -6.65
C GLU A 334 34.42 13.23 -7.46
N PRO A 335 34.46 13.76 -8.70
CA PRO A 335 33.24 13.92 -9.50
C PRO A 335 32.53 12.60 -9.83
N ASN A 336 33.26 11.49 -9.85
CA ASN A 336 32.73 10.16 -10.14
C ASN A 336 31.94 9.54 -8.98
N THR A 337 31.98 10.11 -7.77
CA THR A 337 31.23 9.59 -6.60
C THR A 337 30.00 10.43 -6.28
N LEU A 338 29.83 11.56 -6.97
CA LEU A 338 28.75 12.52 -6.78
C LEU A 338 27.37 11.84 -6.92
N PHE A 339 26.53 11.96 -5.88
CA PHE A 339 25.21 11.34 -5.82
C PHE A 339 25.22 9.85 -6.14
N ARG A 340 26.29 9.09 -5.86
CA ARG A 340 26.30 7.61 -5.93
C ARG A 340 26.11 6.96 -4.56
N SER A 341 26.36 7.71 -3.49
CA SER A 341 26.22 7.23 -2.11
C SER A 341 24.75 7.17 -1.68
N ASN A 342 24.46 6.39 -0.64
CA ASN A 342 23.15 6.40 0.02
C ASN A 342 23.05 7.62 0.95
N SER A 343 22.96 8.83 0.40
CA SER A 343 22.90 10.11 1.15
C SER A 343 21.47 10.58 1.44
N LEU A 344 21.27 11.47 2.43
CA LEU A 344 19.95 12.07 2.66
C LEU A 344 19.48 12.89 1.45
N ALA A 345 20.42 13.58 0.79
CA ALA A 345 20.20 14.33 -0.44
C ALA A 345 19.70 13.44 -1.60
N SER A 346 20.39 12.33 -1.87
CA SER A 346 19.97 11.39 -2.93
C SER A 346 18.59 10.79 -2.64
N LYS A 347 18.31 10.41 -1.39
CA LYS A 347 17.01 9.88 -0.97
C LYS A 347 15.89 10.93 -1.00
N SER A 348 16.20 12.17 -0.64
CA SER A 348 15.24 13.28 -0.69
C SER A 348 14.88 13.62 -2.13
N MET A 349 15.86 13.64 -3.04
CA MET A 349 15.60 13.86 -4.46
C MET A 349 14.77 12.72 -5.09
N GLU A 350 15.06 11.46 -4.74
CA GLU A 350 14.24 10.29 -5.15
C GLU A 350 12.79 10.43 -4.67
N SER A 351 12.58 10.78 -3.40
CA SER A 351 11.26 11.01 -2.82
C SER A 351 10.52 12.16 -3.53
N PHE A 352 11.21 13.29 -3.72
CA PHE A 352 10.65 14.47 -4.39
C PHE A 352 10.15 14.15 -5.79
N LEU A 353 10.95 13.44 -6.60
CA LEU A 353 10.53 13.04 -7.94
C LEU A 353 9.34 12.09 -7.93
N LYS A 354 9.24 11.18 -6.95
CA LYS A 354 8.07 10.30 -6.80
C LYS A 354 6.81 11.09 -6.44
N VAL A 355 6.89 12.08 -5.55
CA VAL A 355 5.74 12.87 -5.12
C VAL A 355 5.32 13.89 -6.19
N ALA A 356 6.25 14.68 -6.72
CA ALA A 356 5.96 15.75 -7.67
C ALA A 356 5.87 15.28 -9.13
N GLY A 357 6.52 14.17 -9.48
CA GLY A 357 6.71 13.75 -10.86
C GLY A 357 5.81 12.62 -11.34
N MET A 358 4.96 12.02 -10.48
CA MET A 358 4.23 10.80 -10.83
C MET A 358 3.31 10.98 -12.06
N GLN A 359 2.57 12.09 -12.13
CA GLN A 359 1.71 12.38 -13.29
C GLN A 359 2.51 12.60 -14.57
N TYR A 360 3.64 13.29 -14.46
CA TYR A 360 4.57 13.50 -15.57
C TYR A 360 5.12 12.17 -16.09
N LEU A 361 5.51 11.27 -15.19
CA LEU A 361 6.01 9.95 -15.50
C LEU A 361 4.95 9.09 -16.20
N HIS A 362 3.69 9.16 -15.76
CA HIS A 362 2.56 8.46 -16.39
C HIS A 362 2.33 8.93 -17.81
N ARG A 363 2.32 10.25 -18.04
CA ARG A 363 2.19 10.81 -19.38
C ARG A 363 3.37 10.45 -20.28
N LEU A 364 4.57 10.37 -19.72
CA LEU A 364 5.80 10.05 -20.43
C LEU A 364 5.90 8.57 -20.82
N LEU A 365 5.69 7.65 -19.85
CA LEU A 365 5.95 6.22 -20.01
C LEU A 365 4.70 5.39 -20.33
N GLY A 366 3.51 5.88 -19.98
CA GLY A 366 2.25 5.15 -20.17
C GLY A 366 2.08 4.57 -21.57
N PRO A 367 2.24 5.36 -22.66
CA PRO A 367 2.06 4.86 -24.02
C PRO A 367 3.00 3.71 -24.38
N ILE A 368 4.31 3.86 -24.13
CA ILE A 368 5.30 2.84 -24.50
C ILE A 368 5.17 1.58 -23.65
N ILE A 369 4.87 1.72 -22.36
CA ILE A 369 4.66 0.59 -21.46
C ILE A 369 3.40 -0.19 -21.89
N ASN A 370 2.29 0.49 -22.19
CA ASN A 370 1.09 -0.19 -22.66
C ASN A 370 1.33 -0.97 -23.96
N ARG A 371 2.04 -0.36 -24.91
CA ARG A 371 2.44 -1.02 -26.16
C ARG A 371 3.25 -2.30 -25.91
N ILE A 372 4.25 -2.25 -25.03
CA ILE A 372 5.08 -3.43 -24.71
C ILE A 372 4.24 -4.55 -24.08
N PHE A 373 3.30 -4.20 -23.18
CA PHE A 373 2.40 -5.16 -22.54
C PHE A 373 1.35 -5.75 -23.49
N GLU A 374 0.93 -5.01 -24.52
CA GLU A 374 -0.01 -5.46 -25.54
C GLU A 374 0.67 -6.34 -26.59
N GLU A 375 1.86 -5.95 -27.05
CA GLU A 375 2.58 -6.68 -28.10
C GLU A 375 3.16 -8.02 -27.63
N LYS A 376 3.63 -8.11 -26.37
CA LYS A 376 4.24 -9.32 -25.74
C LYS A 376 5.27 -10.05 -26.62
N LYS A 377 5.99 -9.31 -27.45
CA LYS A 377 7.00 -9.85 -28.36
C LYS A 377 8.24 -10.31 -27.59
N TYR A 378 8.80 -11.43 -28.01
CA TYR A 378 10.05 -11.96 -27.46
C TYR A 378 11.23 -11.09 -27.93
N VAL A 379 12.04 -10.62 -26.98
CA VAL A 379 13.24 -9.80 -27.23
C VAL A 379 14.38 -10.40 -26.42
N GLU A 380 15.39 -10.93 -27.12
CA GLU A 380 16.65 -11.37 -26.52
C GLU A 380 17.81 -10.98 -27.42
N LEU A 381 18.85 -10.43 -26.81
CA LEU A 381 20.06 -9.97 -27.49
C LEU A 381 21.28 -10.82 -27.13
N ASP A 382 21.24 -11.52 -25.99
CA ASP A 382 22.31 -12.38 -25.51
C ASP A 382 22.24 -13.75 -26.23
N PRO A 383 23.22 -14.09 -27.09
CA PRO A 383 23.29 -15.38 -27.79
C PRO A 383 23.09 -16.59 -26.87
N SER A 384 23.63 -16.52 -25.64
CA SER A 384 23.60 -17.63 -24.68
C SER A 384 22.22 -17.89 -24.07
N LYS A 385 21.26 -16.97 -24.26
CA LYS A 385 19.91 -17.02 -23.67
C LYS A 385 18.80 -17.13 -24.71
N VAL A 386 19.13 -17.23 -25.99
CA VAL A 386 18.14 -17.35 -27.06
C VAL A 386 17.49 -18.73 -27.00
N GLU A 387 16.18 -18.76 -26.80
CA GLU A 387 15.38 -19.99 -26.85
C GLU A 387 14.94 -20.27 -28.30
N LEU A 388 15.53 -21.30 -28.91
CA LEU A 388 15.07 -21.80 -30.21
C LEU A 388 13.83 -22.66 -30.00
N LYS A 389 12.73 -22.33 -30.67
CA LYS A 389 11.54 -23.19 -30.67
C LYS A 389 11.87 -24.52 -31.36
N GLU A 390 11.87 -25.63 -30.62
CA GLU A 390 11.89 -26.96 -31.22
C GLU A 390 10.64 -27.13 -32.09
N ALA A 391 10.82 -27.68 -33.29
CA ALA A 391 9.75 -27.90 -34.24
C ALA A 391 8.78 -28.97 -33.71
N GLY A 392 7.77 -28.55 -32.95
CA GLY A 392 6.56 -29.34 -32.77
C GLY A 392 5.93 -29.64 -34.14
N CYS A 393 5.38 -30.84 -34.29
CA CYS A 393 4.90 -31.46 -35.53
C CYS A 393 3.86 -30.64 -36.34
N ALA A 394 4.27 -29.53 -36.95
CA ALA A 394 3.49 -28.74 -37.90
C ALA A 394 4.47 -28.11 -38.92
N GLY A 395 4.80 -28.88 -39.95
CA GLY A 395 5.84 -28.58 -40.93
C GLY A 395 5.52 -27.46 -41.93
N LEU A 396 5.33 -26.22 -41.48
CA LEU A 396 5.16 -25.06 -42.38
C LEU A 396 5.75 -23.71 -41.90
N HIS A 397 6.43 -23.65 -40.75
CA HIS A 397 7.13 -22.45 -40.33
C HIS A 397 8.65 -22.56 -40.55
N ARG A 398 9.21 -21.59 -41.28
CA ARG A 398 10.65 -21.42 -41.53
C ARG A 398 11.40 -21.47 -40.19
N GLN A 399 12.38 -22.35 -40.05
CA GLN A 399 13.27 -22.36 -38.87
C GLN A 399 13.93 -20.98 -38.76
N GLN A 400 13.62 -20.23 -37.70
CA GLN A 400 14.31 -18.98 -37.42
C GLN A 400 15.68 -19.31 -36.85
N THR A 401 16.72 -18.74 -37.45
CA THR A 401 18.08 -18.88 -36.91
C THR A 401 18.25 -17.96 -35.70
N GLU A 402 19.23 -18.26 -34.84
CA GLU A 402 19.59 -17.39 -33.71
C GLU A 402 19.88 -15.95 -34.16
N SER A 403 20.58 -15.80 -35.29
CA SER A 403 20.87 -14.49 -35.87
C SER A 403 19.61 -13.74 -36.32
N ASP A 404 18.60 -14.44 -36.84
CA ASP A 404 17.33 -13.83 -37.25
C ASP A 404 16.58 -13.28 -36.01
N ILE A 405 16.59 -14.04 -34.91
CA ILE A 405 15.95 -13.64 -33.64
C ILE A 405 16.65 -12.42 -33.04
N ILE A 406 17.98 -12.42 -33.00
CA ILE A 406 18.76 -11.28 -32.48
C ILE A 406 18.55 -10.04 -33.34
N GLN A 407 18.55 -10.18 -34.68
CA GLN A 407 18.32 -9.05 -35.58
C GLN A 407 16.90 -8.48 -35.41
N GLN A 408 15.88 -9.33 -35.32
CA GLN A 408 14.50 -8.91 -35.07
C GLN A 408 14.36 -8.23 -33.69
N SER A 409 14.97 -8.81 -32.66
CA SER A 409 14.97 -8.30 -31.28
C SER A 409 15.65 -6.93 -31.21
N SER A 410 16.78 -6.76 -31.89
CA SER A 410 17.50 -5.50 -31.98
C SER A 410 16.67 -4.42 -32.66
N SER A 411 16.06 -4.72 -33.82
CA SER A 411 15.21 -3.76 -34.53
C SER A 411 14.00 -3.32 -33.71
N LEU A 412 13.35 -4.27 -33.01
CA LEU A 412 12.21 -3.97 -32.16
C LEU A 412 12.60 -3.11 -30.96
N LEU A 413 13.71 -3.44 -30.29
CA LEU A 413 14.20 -2.68 -29.14
C LEU A 413 14.65 -1.27 -29.54
N GLN A 414 15.30 -1.13 -30.71
CA GLN A 414 15.62 0.19 -31.28
C GLN A 414 14.34 1.01 -31.52
N SER A 415 13.27 0.40 -32.05
CA SER A 415 11.99 1.08 -32.24
C SER A 415 11.42 1.60 -30.91
N TYR A 416 11.39 0.78 -29.86
CA TYR A 416 10.91 1.21 -28.55
C TYR A 416 11.78 2.32 -27.95
N LEU A 417 13.10 2.20 -28.08
CA LEU A 417 14.04 3.19 -27.57
C LEU A 417 13.88 4.53 -28.28
N SER A 418 13.78 4.54 -29.61
CA SER A 418 13.61 5.78 -30.38
C SER A 418 12.29 6.49 -30.07
N GLU A 419 11.20 5.73 -29.90
CA GLU A 419 9.91 6.28 -29.50
C GLU A 419 10.00 6.90 -28.09
N LEU A 420 10.56 6.17 -27.13
CA LEU A 420 10.74 6.65 -25.76
C LEU A 420 11.61 7.91 -25.70
N LEU A 421 12.73 7.94 -26.41
CA LEU A 421 13.60 9.12 -26.49
C LEU A 421 12.86 10.32 -27.08
N THR A 422 12.04 10.10 -28.10
CA THR A 422 11.19 11.16 -28.67
C THR A 422 10.19 11.69 -27.65
N SER A 423 9.54 10.80 -26.89
CA SER A 423 8.64 11.19 -25.80
C SER A 423 9.36 11.99 -24.70
N ILE A 424 10.58 11.58 -24.31
CA ILE A 424 11.42 12.33 -23.36
C ILE A 424 11.76 13.72 -23.91
N LEU A 425 12.12 13.85 -25.18
CA LEU A 425 12.46 15.15 -25.78
C LEU A 425 11.26 16.11 -25.78
N GLN A 426 10.06 15.60 -26.08
CA GLN A 426 8.83 16.38 -26.11
C GLN A 426 8.33 16.74 -24.71
N SER A 427 8.74 15.98 -23.69
CA SER A 427 8.25 16.15 -22.32
C SER A 427 8.75 17.40 -21.61
N ALA A 428 9.76 18.07 -22.16
CA ALA A 428 10.23 19.36 -21.66
C ALA A 428 9.09 20.40 -21.58
N SER A 429 8.12 20.32 -22.50
CA SER A 429 6.98 21.26 -22.57
C SER A 429 5.94 21.11 -21.47
N TYR A 430 5.87 19.94 -20.83
CA TYR A 430 4.88 19.62 -19.80
C TYR A 430 5.50 19.09 -18.51
N CYS A 431 6.82 19.19 -18.36
CA CYS A 431 7.49 18.85 -17.12
C CYS A 431 7.06 19.82 -16.02
N PRO A 432 6.69 19.34 -14.81
CA PRO A 432 6.30 20.20 -13.70
C PRO A 432 7.39 21.24 -13.42
N LEU A 433 7.00 22.51 -13.33
CA LEU A 433 7.94 23.63 -13.17
C LEU A 433 8.80 23.50 -11.91
N LEU A 434 8.22 23.00 -10.82
CA LEU A 434 8.96 22.74 -9.59
C LEU A 434 10.11 21.74 -9.80
N ILE A 435 9.91 20.72 -10.64
CA ILE A 435 10.97 19.77 -11.02
C ILE A 435 12.04 20.46 -11.87
N CYS A 436 11.62 21.28 -12.84
CA CYS A 436 12.54 22.06 -13.67
C CYS A 436 13.42 22.98 -12.82
N GLN A 437 12.84 23.69 -11.85
CA GLN A 437 13.55 24.60 -10.95
C GLN A 437 14.55 23.88 -10.05
N VAL A 438 14.19 22.73 -9.47
CA VAL A 438 15.09 21.92 -8.65
C VAL A 438 16.25 21.37 -9.49
N PHE A 439 15.98 20.87 -10.70
CA PHE A 439 17.03 20.44 -11.61
C PHE A 439 17.92 21.59 -12.07
N HIS A 440 17.37 22.79 -12.26
CA HIS A 440 18.15 23.97 -12.57
C HIS A 440 19.13 24.32 -11.46
N GLN A 441 18.68 24.32 -10.21
CA GLN A 441 19.55 24.55 -9.06
C GLN A 441 20.64 23.48 -8.96
N LEU A 442 20.28 22.20 -9.04
CA LEU A 442 21.25 21.10 -9.02
C LEU A 442 22.31 21.29 -10.12
N TYR A 443 21.87 21.62 -11.33
CA TYR A 443 22.75 21.83 -12.47
C TYR A 443 23.74 22.98 -12.24
N LEU A 444 23.28 24.11 -11.71
CA LEU A 444 24.14 25.26 -11.39
C LEU A 444 25.12 24.96 -10.25
N ARG A 445 24.66 24.36 -9.15
CA ARG A 445 25.52 24.01 -8.00
C ARG A 445 26.66 23.08 -8.38
N VAL A 446 26.36 22.09 -9.19
CA VAL A 446 27.37 21.15 -9.69
C VAL A 446 28.34 21.84 -10.65
N GLN A 447 27.86 22.78 -11.47
CA GLN A 447 28.71 23.57 -12.36
C GLN A 447 29.64 24.52 -11.60
N GLU A 448 29.17 25.11 -10.49
CA GLU A 448 29.98 25.97 -9.61
C GLU A 448 31.09 25.17 -8.90
N CYS A 449 30.76 23.98 -8.40
CA CYS A 449 31.71 23.12 -7.69
C CYS A 449 32.72 22.45 -8.63
N PHE A 450 32.29 22.02 -9.83
CA PHE A 450 33.13 21.39 -10.85
C PHE A 450 33.05 22.17 -12.17
N PRO A 451 33.81 23.28 -12.29
CA PRO A 451 33.71 24.20 -13.44
C PRO A 451 34.33 23.66 -14.74
N ASP A 452 35.15 22.61 -14.65
CA ASP A 452 35.86 22.09 -15.81
C ASP A 452 34.88 21.43 -16.81
N PRO A 453 34.82 21.92 -18.07
CA PRO A 453 33.88 21.47 -19.09
C PRO A 453 34.10 20.02 -19.54
N GLU A 454 35.27 19.43 -19.28
CA GLU A 454 35.63 18.09 -19.72
C GLU A 454 34.84 17.01 -18.98
N TYR A 455 34.45 17.26 -17.71
CA TYR A 455 33.89 16.21 -16.86
C TYR A 455 32.42 15.86 -17.13
N ARG A 456 31.65 16.66 -17.88
CA ARG A 456 30.19 16.45 -18.12
C ARG A 456 29.35 16.25 -16.85
N VAL A 457 29.89 16.50 -15.66
CA VAL A 457 29.34 16.09 -14.35
C VAL A 457 27.97 16.72 -14.09
N LYS A 458 27.76 17.97 -14.50
CA LYS A 458 26.44 18.65 -14.40
C LYS A 458 25.32 17.92 -15.13
N PHE A 459 25.60 17.31 -16.29
CA PHE A 459 24.62 16.49 -17.00
C PHE A 459 24.42 15.13 -16.32
N ILE A 460 25.52 14.52 -15.84
CA ILE A 460 25.48 13.25 -15.10
C ILE A 460 24.67 13.41 -13.81
N ALA A 461 24.79 14.52 -13.09
CA ALA A 461 24.03 14.77 -11.86
C ALA A 461 22.52 14.76 -12.13
N VAL A 462 22.05 15.51 -13.14
CA VAL A 462 20.63 15.55 -13.52
C VAL A 462 20.14 14.18 -13.99
N THR A 463 20.89 13.51 -14.87
CA THR A 463 20.50 12.20 -15.41
C THR A 463 20.57 11.06 -14.41
N SER A 464 21.43 11.15 -13.39
CA SER A 464 21.45 10.19 -12.29
C SER A 464 20.10 10.14 -11.55
N PHE A 465 19.42 11.27 -11.42
CA PHE A 465 18.11 11.33 -10.80
C PHE A 465 17.00 11.05 -11.82
N LEU A 466 17.02 11.73 -12.97
CA LEU A 466 15.96 11.61 -13.97
C LEU A 466 15.93 10.23 -14.65
N CYS A 467 17.06 9.77 -15.17
CA CYS A 467 17.13 8.53 -15.94
C CYS A 467 17.34 7.32 -15.03
N LEU A 468 18.34 7.36 -14.15
CA LEU A 468 18.74 6.18 -13.38
C LEU A 468 17.83 5.89 -12.18
N ARG A 469 17.29 6.92 -11.53
CA ARG A 469 16.48 6.77 -10.29
C ARG A 469 14.98 6.96 -10.47
N PHE A 470 14.54 7.51 -11.59
CA PHE A 470 13.13 7.81 -11.83
C PHE A 470 12.58 7.08 -13.05
N ILE A 471 13.07 7.37 -14.25
CA ILE A 471 12.56 6.76 -15.49
C ILE A 471 12.89 5.27 -15.59
N SER A 472 14.15 4.87 -15.42
CA SER A 472 14.55 3.46 -15.62
C SER A 472 13.94 2.50 -14.60
N PRO A 473 13.87 2.83 -13.29
CA PRO A 473 13.15 2.00 -12.33
C PRO A 473 11.65 1.87 -12.66
N ALA A 474 11.03 2.92 -13.20
CA ALA A 474 9.64 2.88 -13.63
C ALA A 474 9.40 2.02 -14.87
N ILE A 475 10.39 1.95 -15.78
CA ILE A 475 10.35 1.01 -16.91
C ILE A 475 10.52 -0.42 -16.42
N MET A 476 11.48 -0.67 -15.52
CA MET A 476 11.75 -2.02 -15.00
C MET A 476 10.58 -2.58 -14.20
N SER A 477 9.94 -1.75 -13.38
CA SER A 477 8.88 -2.17 -12.46
C SER A 477 7.64 -1.26 -12.58
N PRO A 478 6.88 -1.33 -13.70
CA PRO A 478 5.78 -0.41 -13.97
C PRO A 478 4.67 -0.41 -12.91
N LYS A 479 4.43 -1.55 -12.23
CA LYS A 479 3.43 -1.64 -11.14
C LYS A 479 3.80 -0.75 -9.95
N LEU A 480 5.06 -0.73 -9.54
CA LEU A 480 5.52 0.07 -8.39
C LEU A 480 5.40 1.58 -8.62
N PHE A 481 5.25 2.00 -9.88
CA PHE A 481 5.00 3.37 -10.29
C PHE A 481 3.55 3.58 -10.76
N HIS A 482 2.65 2.63 -10.48
CA HIS A 482 1.23 2.66 -10.85
C HIS A 482 0.95 2.81 -12.35
N LEU A 483 1.90 2.47 -13.22
CA LEU A 483 1.72 2.49 -14.67
C LEU A 483 0.89 1.29 -15.16
N ARG A 484 0.85 0.21 -14.36
CA ARG A 484 0.10 -1.03 -14.63
C ARG A 484 -0.45 -1.60 -13.32
N GLU A 485 -1.59 -2.28 -13.40
CA GLU A 485 -2.22 -2.95 -12.25
C GLU A 485 -1.54 -4.29 -11.91
N LYS A 486 -0.97 -4.96 -12.92
CA LYS A 486 -0.31 -6.26 -12.80
C LYS A 486 1.17 -6.14 -13.14
N HIS A 487 1.98 -7.03 -12.55
CA HIS A 487 3.38 -7.18 -12.92
C HIS A 487 3.53 -7.76 -14.34
N ALA A 488 4.68 -7.50 -14.95
CA ALA A 488 5.03 -8.04 -16.25
C ALA A 488 5.28 -9.55 -16.16
N ASP A 489 4.83 -10.31 -17.16
CA ASP A 489 5.26 -11.71 -17.33
C ASP A 489 6.76 -11.79 -17.67
N ALA A 490 7.37 -12.98 -17.57
CA ALA A 490 8.82 -13.14 -17.76
C ALA A 490 9.35 -12.57 -19.09
N ARG A 491 8.59 -12.71 -20.18
CA ARG A 491 8.97 -12.18 -21.50
C ARG A 491 8.91 -10.66 -21.53
N THR A 492 7.81 -10.10 -21.04
CA THR A 492 7.61 -8.64 -20.98
C THR A 492 8.64 -8.00 -20.06
N SER A 493 8.91 -8.62 -18.90
CA SER A 493 9.93 -8.18 -17.94
C SER A 493 11.33 -8.14 -18.56
N ARG A 494 11.70 -9.14 -19.37
CA ARG A 494 12.97 -9.14 -20.11
C ARG A 494 13.09 -7.96 -21.09
N THR A 495 12.04 -7.69 -21.86
CA THR A 495 11.99 -6.54 -22.79
C THR A 495 12.14 -5.21 -22.05
N LEU A 496 11.41 -5.04 -20.95
CA LEU A 496 11.48 -3.84 -20.10
C LEU A 496 12.87 -3.64 -19.49
N LEU A 497 13.51 -4.73 -19.03
CA LEU A 497 14.86 -4.71 -18.50
C LEU A 497 15.87 -4.24 -19.55
N LEU A 498 15.81 -4.77 -20.78
CA LEU A 498 16.70 -4.38 -21.86
C LEU A 498 16.50 -2.90 -22.26
N LEU A 499 15.25 -2.45 -22.32
CA LEU A 499 14.93 -1.04 -22.59
C LEU A 499 15.45 -0.12 -21.47
N ALA A 500 15.23 -0.48 -20.22
CA ALA A 500 15.74 0.28 -19.07
C ALA A 500 17.28 0.34 -19.06
N LYS A 501 17.97 -0.76 -19.37
CA LYS A 501 19.43 -0.77 -19.52
C LYS A 501 19.91 0.18 -20.62
N ALA A 502 19.23 0.25 -21.76
CA ALA A 502 19.59 1.19 -22.82
C ALA A 502 19.43 2.64 -22.35
N VAL A 503 18.34 2.97 -21.65
CA VAL A 503 18.10 4.30 -21.07
C VAL A 503 19.13 4.65 -19.98
N GLN A 504 19.47 3.70 -19.10
CA GLN A 504 20.52 3.87 -18.09
C GLN A 504 21.88 4.15 -18.74
N THR A 505 22.20 3.43 -19.81
CA THR A 505 23.45 3.64 -20.57
C THR A 505 23.52 5.05 -21.15
N ILE A 506 22.42 5.53 -21.75
CA ILE A 506 22.32 6.90 -22.26
C ILE A 506 22.45 7.91 -21.10
N GLY A 507 21.81 7.65 -19.96
CA GLY A 507 21.88 8.49 -18.76
C GLY A 507 23.29 8.57 -18.14
N ASN A 508 24.10 7.52 -18.27
CA ASN A 508 25.49 7.54 -17.81
C ASN A 508 26.41 8.43 -18.65
N MET A 509 25.95 8.94 -19.80
CA MET A 509 26.69 9.85 -20.68
C MET A 509 28.01 9.28 -21.22
N ASP A 510 28.14 7.95 -21.21
CA ASP A 510 29.33 7.20 -21.62
C ASP A 510 29.07 6.46 -22.93
N THR A 511 29.86 6.77 -23.96
CA THR A 511 29.74 6.17 -25.29
C THR A 511 30.53 4.86 -25.43
N LEU A 512 31.44 4.51 -24.52
CA LEU A 512 32.39 3.40 -24.68
C LEU A 512 32.20 2.28 -23.65
N ALA A 513 31.63 2.56 -22.47
CA ALA A 513 31.48 1.55 -21.41
C ALA A 513 30.46 0.44 -21.69
N CYS A 514 29.51 0.64 -22.60
CA CYS A 514 28.49 -0.37 -22.90
C CYS A 514 29.10 -1.63 -23.55
N CYS A 515 29.99 -1.42 -24.54
CA CYS A 515 30.55 -2.50 -25.37
C CYS A 515 31.60 -3.35 -24.65
N SER A 516 32.20 -2.86 -23.56
CA SER A 516 33.25 -3.57 -22.82
C SER A 516 32.71 -4.55 -21.78
N LYS A 517 31.50 -4.33 -21.25
CA LYS A 517 30.87 -5.21 -20.25
C LYS A 517 29.81 -6.13 -20.85
N GLU A 518 29.07 -5.68 -21.86
CA GLU A 518 27.96 -6.42 -22.48
C GLU A 518 28.10 -6.38 -24.02
N PRO A 519 28.92 -7.27 -24.63
CA PRO A 519 29.24 -7.23 -26.06
C PRO A 519 28.01 -7.34 -26.99
N TRP A 520 26.94 -7.96 -26.51
CA TRP A 520 25.68 -8.14 -27.25
C TRP A 520 24.85 -6.83 -27.37
N MET A 521 25.14 -5.79 -26.57
CA MET A 521 24.48 -4.48 -26.68
C MET A 521 25.03 -3.60 -27.82
N VAL A 522 26.11 -4.02 -28.49
CA VAL A 522 26.75 -3.27 -29.59
C VAL A 522 25.76 -2.89 -30.69
N CYS A 523 24.74 -3.71 -30.93
CA CYS A 523 23.71 -3.43 -31.93
C CYS A 523 22.88 -2.16 -31.63
N LEU A 524 22.88 -1.66 -30.39
CA LEU A 524 22.20 -0.43 -29.98
C LEU A 524 23.11 0.80 -29.94
N GLN A 525 24.41 0.63 -30.21
CA GLN A 525 25.43 1.65 -30.00
C GLN A 525 25.13 2.97 -30.74
N SER A 526 24.66 2.90 -31.98
CA SER A 526 24.30 4.08 -32.77
C SER A 526 23.13 4.86 -32.16
N ALA A 527 22.09 4.14 -31.72
CA ALA A 527 20.93 4.72 -31.06
C ALA A 527 21.30 5.34 -29.68
N ILE A 528 22.21 4.69 -28.94
CA ILE A 528 22.72 5.20 -27.67
C ILE A 528 23.50 6.51 -27.88
N GLN A 529 24.40 6.55 -28.87
CA GLN A 529 25.17 7.77 -29.20
C GLN A 529 24.26 8.93 -29.59
N GLN A 530 23.24 8.68 -30.41
CA GLN A 530 22.24 9.68 -30.76
C GLN A 530 21.42 10.14 -29.54
N GLY A 531 21.01 9.19 -28.69
CA GLY A 531 20.27 9.46 -27.46
C GLY A 531 21.04 10.32 -26.47
N ILE A 532 22.35 10.14 -26.33
CA ILE A 532 23.21 10.97 -25.45
C ILE A 532 23.19 12.43 -25.90
N THR A 533 23.33 12.69 -27.21
CA THR A 533 23.29 14.05 -27.76
C THR A 533 21.92 14.69 -27.55
N GLN A 534 20.85 13.97 -27.89
CA GLN A 534 19.48 14.43 -27.68
C GLN A 534 19.17 14.73 -26.21
N LEU A 535 19.65 13.89 -25.30
CA LEU A 535 19.41 14.05 -23.87
C LEU A 535 20.12 15.29 -23.30
N LYS A 536 21.30 15.64 -23.81
CA LYS A 536 21.98 16.90 -23.44
C LYS A 536 21.17 18.12 -23.86
N ASP A 537 20.64 18.12 -25.08
CA ASP A 537 19.79 19.21 -25.58
C ASP A 537 18.50 19.31 -24.75
N PHE A 538 17.91 18.17 -24.40
CA PHE A 538 16.75 18.10 -23.51
C PHE A 538 17.05 18.69 -22.13
N ILE A 539 18.14 18.29 -21.48
CA ILE A 539 18.51 18.79 -20.14
C ILE A 539 18.74 20.30 -20.18
N THR A 540 19.38 20.79 -21.23
CA THR A 540 19.62 22.23 -21.40
C THR A 540 18.32 22.99 -21.54
N LYS A 541 17.31 22.44 -22.24
CA LYS A 541 15.97 23.03 -22.30
C LYS A 541 15.26 22.95 -20.96
N LEU A 542 15.30 21.80 -20.29
CA LEU A 542 14.64 21.52 -19.01
C LEU A 542 15.12 22.48 -17.92
N VAL A 543 16.44 22.68 -17.83
CA VAL A 543 17.10 23.55 -16.85
C VAL A 543 16.82 25.03 -17.14
N ASN A 544 16.59 25.42 -18.39
CA ASN A 544 16.34 26.82 -18.76
C ASN A 544 14.84 27.16 -18.89
N CYS A 545 13.94 26.30 -18.40
CA CYS A 545 12.51 26.60 -18.33
C CYS A 545 12.25 27.68 -17.27
N HIS A 546 12.05 28.92 -17.70
CA HIS A 546 11.64 30.06 -16.86
C HIS A 546 10.17 30.44 -17.12
N GLU A 547 9.49 30.95 -16.09
CA GLU A 547 8.16 31.57 -16.25
C GLU A 547 8.26 33.06 -16.61
N PRO A 548 7.29 33.60 -17.37
CA PRO A 548 6.93 35.01 -17.33
C PRO A 548 6.25 35.35 -15.99
N GLU A 549 6.60 36.50 -15.39
CA GLU A 549 6.32 36.96 -14.02
C GLU A 549 4.84 36.90 -13.55
N ASP A 550 3.87 36.74 -14.45
CA ASP A 550 2.43 36.70 -14.13
C ASP A 550 1.93 35.36 -13.55
N LEU A 551 2.70 34.26 -13.69
CA LEU A 551 2.28 32.93 -13.19
C LEU A 551 2.72 32.63 -11.75
N GLU A 552 3.63 33.42 -11.15
CA GLU A 552 4.03 33.25 -9.74
C GLU A 552 2.86 33.48 -8.78
N LEU A 553 1.92 34.38 -9.11
CA LEU A 553 0.69 34.55 -8.36
C LEU A 553 -0.25 33.35 -8.54
N GLN A 554 -0.38 32.80 -9.75
CA GLN A 554 -1.22 31.62 -9.99
C GLN A 554 -0.63 30.34 -9.37
N THR A 555 0.69 30.18 -9.35
CA THR A 555 1.38 29.04 -8.76
C THR A 555 1.37 29.11 -7.23
N ARG A 556 1.53 30.31 -6.65
CA ARG A 556 1.29 30.54 -5.20
C ARG A 556 -0.18 30.29 -4.82
N MET A 557 -1.13 30.69 -5.66
CA MET A 557 -2.57 30.45 -5.46
C MET A 557 -3.00 29.00 -5.75
N SER A 558 -2.28 28.25 -6.60
CA SER A 558 -2.58 26.85 -6.89
C SER A 558 -1.98 25.90 -5.84
N LEU A 559 -0.96 26.34 -5.11
CA LEU A 559 -0.39 25.64 -3.95
C LEU A 559 -1.02 26.09 -2.62
N GLN A 560 -1.64 27.28 -2.56
CA GLN A 560 -2.50 27.71 -1.47
C GLN A 560 -3.98 27.73 -1.90
N CYS A 561 -4.68 26.61 -1.65
CA CYS A 561 -6.13 26.61 -1.44
C CYS A 561 -7.04 26.93 -2.65
N GLY A 562 -7.55 25.87 -3.28
CA GLY A 562 -8.86 25.73 -3.95
C GLY A 562 -9.55 26.93 -4.62
N THR A 563 -9.82 26.78 -5.92
CA THR A 563 -11.00 27.40 -6.56
C THR A 563 -11.65 26.51 -7.63
N MET A 564 -11.04 25.37 -7.99
CA MET A 564 -11.73 24.14 -8.41
C MET A 564 -10.90 22.96 -7.91
N GLU A 565 -11.51 22.04 -7.17
CA GLU A 565 -10.80 20.91 -6.59
C GLU A 565 -10.76 19.71 -7.54
N LYS A 566 -11.86 19.39 -8.26
CA LYS A 566 -11.90 18.31 -9.29
C LYS A 566 -13.02 18.45 -10.32
N GLU A 567 -12.86 17.80 -11.47
CA GLU A 567 -13.87 17.62 -12.52
C GLU A 567 -13.95 16.15 -13.00
N GLY A 568 -15.12 15.71 -13.51
CA GLY A 568 -15.27 14.35 -14.07
C GLY A 568 -16.71 13.93 -14.39
N PHE A 569 -16.92 12.70 -14.89
CA PHE A 569 -18.25 12.21 -15.29
C PHE A 569 -18.92 11.31 -14.24
N LEU A 570 -20.15 11.69 -13.86
CA LEU A 570 -21.02 10.97 -12.94
C LEU A 570 -22.20 10.34 -13.68
N PHE A 571 -22.44 9.05 -13.48
CA PHE A 571 -23.57 8.33 -14.06
C PHE A 571 -24.69 8.26 -13.03
N LEU A 572 -25.67 9.16 -13.14
CA LEU A 572 -26.79 9.21 -12.20
C LEU A 572 -27.89 8.23 -12.60
N HIS A 573 -28.26 7.37 -11.66
CA HIS A 573 -29.51 6.62 -11.68
C HIS A 573 -30.57 7.41 -10.90
N ARG A 574 -31.62 7.88 -11.58
CA ARG A 574 -32.73 8.56 -10.90
C ARG A 574 -33.70 7.52 -10.34
N THR A 575 -33.72 7.34 -9.02
CA THR A 575 -34.92 6.87 -8.34
C THR A 575 -35.91 8.04 -8.31
N LYS A 576 -36.84 8.10 -9.25
CA LYS A 576 -37.95 9.05 -9.13
C LYS A 576 -38.89 8.52 -8.06
N ASP A 577 -39.10 9.33 -7.03
CA ASP A 577 -40.31 9.23 -6.22
C ASP A 577 -41.53 9.31 -7.14
N LYS A 578 -42.39 8.29 -7.03
CA LYS A 578 -43.74 8.18 -7.61
C LYS A 578 -43.83 8.22 -9.15
N CYS A 579 -43.50 7.10 -9.83
CA CYS A 579 -44.34 6.43 -10.85
C CYS A 579 -43.63 5.24 -11.53
N MET A 580 -44.44 4.31 -12.05
CA MET A 580 -44.16 3.03 -12.75
C MET A 580 -43.05 3.01 -13.82
N PRO A 581 -42.54 1.81 -14.21
CA PRO A 581 -41.23 1.63 -14.81
C PRO A 581 -41.25 1.68 -16.34
N MET A 582 -40.30 2.41 -16.92
CA MET A 582 -39.77 2.10 -18.24
C MET A 582 -38.25 2.32 -18.22
N THR A 583 -37.54 1.40 -18.85
CA THR A 583 -36.09 1.33 -19.03
C THR A 583 -35.46 2.71 -19.25
N SER A 584 -34.61 3.16 -18.33
CA SER A 584 -33.90 4.43 -18.45
C SER A 584 -32.40 4.19 -18.59
N PRO A 585 -31.74 4.68 -19.66
CA PRO A 585 -30.30 4.57 -19.79
C PRO A 585 -29.61 5.50 -18.80
N PHE A 586 -28.43 5.09 -18.31
CA PHE A 586 -27.57 5.89 -17.43
C PHE A 586 -27.38 7.30 -18.02
N LYS A 587 -27.79 8.35 -17.29
CA LYS A 587 -27.52 9.73 -17.70
C LYS A 587 -26.14 10.13 -17.20
N LYS A 588 -25.22 10.36 -18.15
CA LYS A 588 -23.86 10.83 -17.93
C LYS A 588 -23.88 12.35 -17.74
N TYR A 589 -23.39 12.82 -16.60
CA TYR A 589 -23.23 14.24 -16.30
C TYR A 589 -21.76 14.53 -16.00
N TYR A 590 -21.23 15.62 -16.52
CA TYR A 590 -19.97 16.20 -16.08
C TYR A 590 -20.21 16.94 -14.76
N VAL A 591 -19.37 16.81 -13.76
CA VAL A 591 -19.55 17.46 -12.46
C VAL A 591 -18.25 18.17 -12.10
N THR A 592 -18.35 19.41 -11.65
CA THR A 592 -17.23 20.20 -11.13
C THR A 592 -17.47 20.47 -9.65
N LEU A 593 -16.44 20.20 -8.84
CA LEU A 593 -16.43 20.42 -7.40
C LEU A 593 -15.41 21.52 -7.08
N SER A 594 -15.89 22.58 -6.44
CA SER A 594 -15.07 23.63 -5.84
C SER A 594 -15.21 23.59 -4.32
N LYS A 595 -14.44 24.43 -3.62
CA LYS A 595 -14.55 24.56 -2.15
C LYS A 595 -15.95 24.93 -1.67
N ASP A 596 -16.68 25.71 -2.45
CA ASP A 596 -17.95 26.32 -2.01
C ASP A 596 -19.16 25.88 -2.82
N THR A 597 -18.98 25.18 -3.95
CA THR A 597 -20.08 24.80 -4.85
C THR A 597 -19.84 23.48 -5.59
N LEU A 598 -20.91 22.69 -5.76
CA LEU A 598 -21.00 21.51 -6.62
C LEU A 598 -21.88 21.84 -7.83
N SER A 599 -21.35 21.75 -9.06
CA SER A 599 -22.09 22.06 -10.29
C SER A 599 -21.98 20.94 -11.34
N TYR A 600 -22.94 20.80 -12.26
CA TYR A 600 -22.95 19.70 -13.25
C TYR A 600 -23.43 20.10 -14.67
N SER A 601 -22.82 19.51 -15.72
CA SER A 601 -23.08 19.69 -17.17
C SER A 601 -23.20 18.33 -17.91
N ARG A 602 -23.36 18.24 -19.25
CA ARG A 602 -23.69 16.99 -19.98
C ARG A 602 -22.61 16.37 -20.89
N THR A 603 -21.42 16.94 -21.08
CA THR A 603 -20.49 16.42 -22.12
C THR A 603 -18.99 16.58 -21.83
N GLN A 604 -18.24 15.46 -22.01
CA GLN A 604 -16.96 15.21 -22.74
C GLN A 604 -16.46 13.75 -22.53
N HIS A 605 -15.39 13.28 -23.19
CA HIS A 605 -15.10 11.86 -23.47
C HIS A 605 -13.83 11.26 -22.79
N SER A 606 -13.88 9.93 -22.61
CA SER A 606 -12.89 8.95 -22.07
C SER A 606 -12.67 8.90 -20.55
N LYS A 607 -12.40 7.70 -20.00
CA LYS A 607 -12.32 7.36 -18.56
C LYS A 607 -10.92 6.84 -18.23
N SER A 608 -10.32 7.24 -17.10
CA SER A 608 -9.14 6.58 -16.51
C SER A 608 -9.42 6.06 -15.08
N VAL A 609 -8.79 4.95 -14.70
CA VAL A 609 -8.96 4.28 -13.38
C VAL A 609 -8.57 5.19 -12.22
N ASN A 610 -7.62 6.10 -12.43
CA ASN A 610 -7.20 7.08 -11.43
C ASN A 610 -8.33 8.04 -11.02
N GLU A 611 -9.29 8.32 -11.90
CA GLU A 611 -10.39 9.25 -11.60
C GLU A 611 -11.38 8.69 -10.57
N LEU A 612 -11.61 7.36 -10.56
CA LEU A 612 -12.50 6.69 -9.60
C LEU A 612 -11.97 6.82 -8.16
N ASN A 613 -10.66 6.61 -7.97
CA ASN A 613 -10.00 6.67 -6.66
C ASN A 613 -9.95 8.10 -6.13
N HIS A 614 -9.79 9.07 -7.02
CA HIS A 614 -9.86 10.50 -6.72
C HIS A 614 -11.27 10.96 -6.31
N TRP A 615 -12.33 10.33 -6.83
CA TRP A 615 -13.73 10.57 -6.47
C TRP A 615 -14.10 10.00 -5.09
N LEU A 616 -13.65 8.79 -4.77
CA LEU A 616 -13.89 8.16 -3.46
C LEU A 616 -13.23 8.96 -2.31
N SER A 617 -12.08 9.58 -2.56
CA SER A 617 -11.42 10.51 -1.64
C SER A 617 -12.23 11.78 -1.36
N ALA A 618 -12.79 12.40 -2.40
CA ALA A 618 -13.62 13.60 -2.26
C ALA A 618 -14.93 13.32 -1.50
N LEU A 619 -15.57 12.18 -1.80
CA LEU A 619 -16.75 11.71 -1.07
C LEU A 619 -16.43 11.47 0.41
N ARG A 620 -15.25 10.91 0.74
CA ARG A 620 -14.82 10.71 2.13
C ARG A 620 -14.62 12.02 2.89
N LYS A 621 -13.95 13.01 2.31
CA LYS A 621 -13.71 14.33 2.95
C LYS A 621 -15.03 15.08 3.18
N ALA A 622 -16.00 14.93 2.27
CA ALA A 622 -17.34 15.48 2.42
C ALA A 622 -18.20 14.71 3.46
N CYS A 623 -18.06 13.39 3.55
CA CYS A 623 -18.81 12.55 4.48
C CYS A 623 -18.21 12.51 5.90
N SER A 624 -16.90 12.72 6.09
CA SER A 624 -16.24 12.62 7.41
C SER A 624 -16.70 13.67 8.42
N HIS A 625 -17.25 14.78 7.93
CA HIS A 625 -17.81 15.87 8.74
C HIS A 625 -19.35 15.88 8.70
N ASN A 626 -19.99 14.92 8.04
CA ASN A 626 -21.43 14.85 7.94
C ASN A 626 -22.02 14.13 9.17
N THR A 627 -22.52 14.91 10.13
CA THR A 627 -23.19 14.41 11.33
C THR A 627 -24.50 13.68 11.07
N ASN A 628 -25.06 13.79 9.85
CA ASN A 628 -26.29 13.11 9.42
C ASN A 628 -26.05 11.79 8.68
N THR A 629 -24.83 11.23 8.74
CA THR A 629 -24.52 9.95 8.10
C THR A 629 -25.27 8.82 8.82
N MET A 630 -26.09 8.05 8.08
CA MET A 630 -26.83 6.93 8.68
C MET A 630 -25.86 5.87 9.21
N SER A 631 -26.15 5.29 10.37
CA SER A 631 -25.32 4.24 10.99
C SER A 631 -25.37 2.90 10.25
N CYS A 632 -26.41 2.69 9.45
CA CYS A 632 -26.68 1.44 8.75
C CYS A 632 -27.45 1.69 7.43
N TYR A 633 -27.29 0.80 6.45
CA TYR A 633 -27.96 0.83 5.15
C TYR A 633 -28.32 -0.59 4.67
N HIS A 634 -29.23 -0.68 3.69
CA HIS A 634 -29.55 -1.94 3.02
C HIS A 634 -28.77 -2.05 1.70
N PRO A 635 -27.79 -2.97 1.57
CA PRO A 635 -27.11 -3.25 0.30
C PRO A 635 -28.02 -3.88 -0.76
N GLY A 636 -29.17 -4.42 -0.35
CA GLY A 636 -30.15 -5.05 -1.24
C GLY A 636 -31.20 -4.07 -1.76
N ILE A 637 -31.83 -4.42 -2.87
CA ILE A 637 -32.99 -3.71 -3.43
C ILE A 637 -34.25 -4.15 -2.68
N TYR A 638 -35.11 -3.20 -2.31
CA TYR A 638 -36.44 -3.49 -1.78
C TYR A 638 -37.38 -3.91 -2.93
N LYS A 639 -37.83 -5.16 -2.93
CA LYS A 639 -38.69 -5.72 -3.98
C LYS A 639 -39.65 -6.75 -3.39
N ALA A 640 -40.94 -6.68 -3.77
CA ALA A 640 -42.00 -7.57 -3.29
C ALA A 640 -42.20 -7.54 -1.76
N ASP A 641 -42.34 -6.32 -1.21
CA ASP A 641 -42.50 -6.04 0.23
C ASP A 641 -41.46 -6.72 1.13
N ARG A 642 -40.23 -6.80 0.63
CA ARG A 642 -39.07 -7.23 1.39
C ARG A 642 -37.78 -6.66 0.85
N TRP A 643 -36.83 -6.40 1.73
CA TRP A 643 -35.44 -6.13 1.34
C TRP A 643 -34.79 -7.42 0.82
N SER A 644 -34.08 -7.35 -0.31
CA SER A 644 -33.36 -8.52 -0.83
C SER A 644 -32.10 -8.86 -0.03
N CYS A 645 -31.59 -7.97 0.83
CA CYS A 645 -30.44 -8.28 1.68
C CYS A 645 -30.82 -9.06 2.96
N CYS A 646 -31.89 -8.66 3.64
CA CYS A 646 -32.23 -9.15 4.97
C CYS A 646 -33.69 -9.63 5.10
N HIS A 647 -34.46 -9.56 4.01
CA HIS A 647 -35.87 -9.95 3.96
C HIS A 647 -36.80 -9.22 4.92
N GLN A 648 -36.35 -8.11 5.52
CA GLN A 648 -37.19 -7.20 6.28
C GLN A 648 -38.33 -6.66 5.44
N LYS A 649 -39.52 -6.61 6.04
CA LYS A 649 -40.79 -6.34 5.35
C LYS A 649 -41.13 -4.87 5.26
N GLU A 650 -40.52 -4.01 6.07
CA GLU A 650 -40.77 -2.58 6.01
C GLU A 650 -39.61 -1.85 5.36
N LYS A 651 -39.94 -0.92 4.47
CA LYS A 651 -38.95 -0.11 3.76
C LYS A 651 -38.22 0.88 4.69
N SER A 652 -38.81 1.19 5.84
CA SER A 652 -38.26 2.05 6.89
C SER A 652 -37.36 1.34 7.88
N ASP A 653 -37.26 0.00 7.81
CA ASP A 653 -36.46 -0.76 8.76
C ASP A 653 -34.97 -0.36 8.67
N PRO A 654 -34.27 -0.27 9.82
CA PRO A 654 -32.86 0.07 9.86
C PRO A 654 -32.03 -0.90 9.01
N GLY A 655 -31.02 -0.35 8.34
CA GLY A 655 -30.19 -1.05 7.37
C GLY A 655 -29.55 -2.34 7.87
N CYS A 656 -29.52 -3.37 7.03
CA CYS A 656 -28.95 -4.67 7.38
C CYS A 656 -27.41 -4.71 7.40
N ASP A 657 -26.75 -3.65 6.92
CA ASP A 657 -25.29 -3.50 6.90
C ASP A 657 -24.88 -2.16 7.54
N LYS A 658 -23.69 -2.10 8.14
CA LYS A 658 -23.20 -0.88 8.79
C LYS A 658 -22.58 0.06 7.77
N THR A 659 -22.88 1.35 7.90
CA THR A 659 -22.15 2.37 7.16
C THR A 659 -20.74 2.47 7.73
N ARG A 660 -19.74 2.08 6.95
CA ARG A 660 -18.33 2.19 7.36
C ARG A 660 -17.89 3.64 7.23
N HIS A 661 -17.39 4.24 8.31
CA HIS A 661 -16.82 5.59 8.30
C HIS A 661 -15.50 5.68 7.50
N GLY A 662 -14.98 4.53 7.06
CA GLY A 662 -13.79 4.43 6.23
C GLY A 662 -13.93 3.40 5.14
N VAL A 663 -13.59 3.81 3.91
CA VAL A 663 -13.22 2.90 2.83
C VAL A 663 -11.74 2.55 3.01
N THR A 664 -11.41 1.29 3.26
CA THR A 664 -10.05 0.78 3.03
C THR A 664 -9.87 0.72 1.51
N LEU A 665 -9.43 1.83 0.92
CA LEU A 665 -8.82 1.76 -0.40
C LEU A 665 -7.47 1.11 -0.15
N GLN A 666 -7.31 -0.12 -0.62
CA GLN A 666 -5.99 -0.70 -0.78
C GLN A 666 -5.15 0.37 -1.52
N GLU A 667 -4.11 0.87 -0.84
CA GLU A 667 -3.04 1.70 -1.42
C GLU A 667 -3.32 3.20 -1.71
N TRP A 668 -4.00 3.98 -0.85
CA TRP A 668 -3.90 5.45 -0.97
C TRP A 668 -3.79 6.23 0.35
N TYR A 669 -2.79 7.10 0.42
CA TYR A 669 -2.40 8.02 1.50
C TYR A 669 -2.57 9.46 1.01
N ASP A 670 -3.06 10.40 1.83
CA ASP A 670 -2.99 11.83 1.48
C ASP A 670 -1.50 12.20 1.43
N PRO A 671 -0.91 12.51 0.25
CA PRO A 671 0.53 12.57 0.10
C PRO A 671 1.20 13.61 1.02
N LEU A 672 0.44 14.58 1.54
CA LEU A 672 0.91 15.67 2.38
C LEU A 672 -0.05 15.84 3.59
N ASP A 673 0.19 15.10 4.67
CA ASP A 673 -0.47 15.30 5.97
C ASP A 673 0.50 16.02 6.92
N PRO A 674 0.47 17.37 7.00
CA PRO A 674 1.51 18.14 7.67
C PRO A 674 1.66 17.81 9.16
N ASP A 675 0.57 17.43 9.84
CA ASP A 675 0.61 17.07 11.25
C ASP A 675 1.26 15.70 11.45
N LEU A 676 0.95 14.74 10.57
CA LEU A 676 1.58 13.43 10.59
C LEU A 676 3.06 13.51 10.20
N GLU A 677 3.41 14.25 9.15
CA GLU A 677 4.81 14.40 8.76
C GLU A 677 5.62 15.11 9.86
N ALA A 678 5.03 16.12 10.54
CA ALA A 678 5.66 16.75 11.69
C ALA A 678 5.82 15.80 12.88
N GLN A 679 4.82 14.96 13.17
CA GLN A 679 4.91 13.93 14.21
C GLN A 679 6.03 12.92 13.93
N LEU A 680 6.16 12.47 12.68
CA LEU A 680 7.19 11.51 12.29
C LEU A 680 8.60 12.12 12.40
N ILE A 681 8.74 13.40 12.03
CA ILE A 681 10.01 14.13 12.20
C ILE A 681 10.33 14.34 13.68
N TYR A 682 9.34 14.69 14.50
CA TYR A 682 9.49 14.80 15.96
C TYR A 682 10.02 13.49 16.56
N GLN A 683 9.42 12.34 16.21
CA GLN A 683 9.88 11.04 16.69
C GLN A 683 11.33 10.74 16.28
N HIS A 684 11.70 11.05 15.03
CA HIS A 684 13.08 10.89 14.58
C HIS A 684 14.04 11.76 15.41
N LEU A 685 13.72 13.04 15.60
CA LEU A 685 14.54 13.99 16.38
C LEU A 685 14.70 13.54 17.84
N CYS A 686 13.66 13.00 18.47
CA CYS A 686 13.76 12.39 19.80
C CYS A 686 14.68 11.15 19.80
N SER A 687 14.62 10.31 18.76
CA SER A 687 15.44 9.10 18.68
C SER A 687 16.94 9.39 18.55
N VAL A 688 17.31 10.52 17.94
CA VAL A 688 18.71 10.94 17.75
C VAL A 688 19.16 12.00 18.77
N GLN A 689 18.36 12.27 19.80
CA GLN A 689 18.62 13.35 20.75
C GLN A 689 19.98 13.22 21.47
N HIS A 690 20.41 11.99 21.77
CA HIS A 690 21.71 11.73 22.40
C HIS A 690 22.88 11.98 21.44
N ASP A 691 22.80 11.48 20.20
CA ASP A 691 23.83 11.69 19.18
C ASP A 691 23.95 13.18 18.82
N CYS A 692 22.83 13.90 18.84
CA CYS A 692 22.81 15.35 18.71
C CYS A 692 23.60 16.04 19.82
N PHE A 693 23.54 15.54 21.06
CA PHE A 693 24.28 16.11 22.19
C PHE A 693 25.80 15.88 22.03
N ASP A 694 26.22 14.69 21.63
CA ASP A 694 27.66 14.35 21.48
C ASP A 694 28.34 15.16 20.36
N LEU A 695 27.65 15.42 19.24
CA LEU A 695 28.15 16.26 18.15
C LEU A 695 28.29 17.75 18.55
N THR A 696 27.53 18.19 19.57
CA THR A 696 27.48 19.61 19.97
C THR A 696 28.61 20.04 20.88
N ASP A 697 29.09 19.15 21.74
CA ASP A 697 30.29 19.40 22.54
C ASP A 697 31.51 19.67 21.64
N GLN A 698 31.45 19.21 20.37
CA GLN A 698 32.51 19.40 19.39
C GLN A 698 32.31 20.64 18.48
N LYS A 699 31.07 21.05 18.16
CA LYS A 699 30.79 22.04 17.08
C LYS A 699 30.15 23.38 17.50
N LYS A 700 29.80 23.63 18.79
CA LYS A 700 29.19 24.91 19.27
C LYS A 700 28.06 25.45 18.37
N VAL A 701 26.97 24.68 18.30
CA VAL A 701 25.77 25.00 17.52
C VAL A 701 24.83 25.93 18.30
N ASP A 702 24.68 27.17 17.85
CA ASP A 702 23.72 28.14 18.43
C ASP A 702 22.30 27.88 17.87
N GLY A 703 21.42 27.33 18.72
CA GLY A 703 20.01 27.06 18.37
C GLY A 703 19.43 25.79 18.98
N LEU A 704 20.28 24.83 19.37
CA LEU A 704 19.82 23.52 19.87
C LEU A 704 19.13 23.58 21.23
N SER A 705 19.43 24.58 22.06
CA SER A 705 18.68 24.83 23.30
C SER A 705 17.20 25.10 23.00
N LYS A 706 16.91 25.83 21.91
CA LYS A 706 15.54 26.08 21.43
C LYS A 706 14.90 24.81 20.88
N LEU A 707 15.64 23.99 20.13
CA LEU A 707 15.13 22.70 19.64
C LEU A 707 14.77 21.78 20.81
N PHE A 708 15.67 21.58 21.78
CA PHE A 708 15.41 20.71 22.92
C PHE A 708 14.26 21.22 23.79
N SER A 709 14.11 22.53 23.95
CA SER A 709 12.92 23.12 24.61
C SER A 709 11.64 22.75 23.87
N ILE A 710 11.61 22.91 22.53
CA ILE A 710 10.43 22.58 21.72
C ILE A 710 10.12 21.07 21.76
N LEU A 711 11.15 20.22 21.71
CA LEU A 711 10.98 18.77 21.80
C LEU A 711 10.44 18.35 23.18
N GLN A 712 10.86 19.03 24.25
CA GLN A 712 10.34 18.81 25.60
C GLN A 712 8.88 19.25 25.71
N ASP A 713 8.52 20.43 25.20
CA ASP A 713 7.13 20.91 25.20
C ASP A 713 6.19 19.94 24.45
N LEU A 714 6.66 19.40 23.31
CA LEU A 714 5.94 18.37 22.55
C LEU A 714 5.84 17.06 23.34
N HIS A 715 6.90 16.64 24.01
CA HIS A 715 6.91 15.44 24.85
C HIS A 715 5.87 15.55 25.97
N ASP A 716 5.83 16.68 26.66
CA ASP A 716 4.88 16.95 27.74
C ASP A 716 3.44 16.96 27.22
N ALA A 717 3.21 17.54 26.02
CA ALA A 717 1.90 17.51 25.37
C ALA A 717 1.44 16.09 25.00
N HIS A 718 2.34 15.23 24.52
CA HIS A 718 2.04 13.82 24.27
C HIS A 718 1.72 13.07 25.56
N ALA A 719 2.52 13.26 26.62
CA ALA A 719 2.31 12.62 27.91
C ALA A 719 0.95 13.00 28.53
N ALA A 720 0.56 14.27 28.45
CA ALA A 720 -0.74 14.74 28.93
C ALA A 720 -1.93 14.03 28.23
N VAL A 721 -1.80 13.79 26.92
CA VAL A 721 -2.84 13.08 26.14
C VAL A 721 -2.92 11.61 26.55
N GLU A 722 -1.79 10.96 26.78
CA GLU A 722 -1.76 9.57 27.25
C GLU A 722 -2.37 9.41 28.66
N GLU A 723 -2.13 10.37 29.55
CA GLU A 723 -2.73 10.41 30.89
C GLU A 723 -4.25 10.63 30.85
N GLU A 724 -4.73 11.50 29.95
CA GLU A 724 -6.16 11.74 29.73
C GLU A 724 -6.86 10.47 29.20
N GLU A 725 -6.26 9.77 28.22
CA GLU A 725 -6.79 8.50 27.70
C GLU A 725 -6.80 7.41 28.78
N ARG A 726 -5.73 7.30 29.58
CA ARG A 726 -5.64 6.33 30.68
C ARG A 726 -6.72 6.60 31.73
N SER A 727 -7.07 7.86 31.97
CA SER A 727 -8.12 8.26 32.90
C SER A 727 -9.53 7.96 32.36
N LYS A 728 -9.78 8.21 31.06
CA LYS A 728 -11.04 7.84 30.39
C LYS A 728 -11.27 6.32 30.38
N ASN A 729 -10.23 5.54 30.09
CA ASN A 729 -10.32 4.07 30.10
C ASN A 729 -10.60 3.52 31.52
N LYS A 730 -10.01 4.11 32.56
CA LYS A 730 -10.32 3.73 33.96
C LYS A 730 -11.79 3.99 34.31
N ASN A 731 -12.35 5.12 33.88
CA ASN A 731 -13.75 5.44 34.13
C ASN A 731 -14.71 4.51 33.37
N LEU A 732 -14.35 4.08 32.15
CA LEU A 732 -15.12 3.11 31.38
C LEU A 732 -15.19 1.72 32.07
N PHE A 733 -14.10 1.31 32.74
CA PHE A 733 -14.07 0.08 33.54
C PHE A 733 -14.89 0.19 34.84
N LEU A 734 -15.04 1.39 35.41
CA LEU A 734 -15.89 1.63 36.58
C LEU A 734 -17.38 1.69 36.22
N GLU A 735 -17.75 2.27 35.08
CA GLU A 735 -19.15 2.29 34.61
C GLU A 735 -19.66 0.91 34.16
N LEU A 736 -18.78 -0.02 33.79
CA LEU A 736 -19.14 -1.42 33.51
C LEU A 736 -19.24 -2.28 34.80
N GLN A 737 -18.89 -1.72 35.96
CA GLN A 737 -18.97 -2.39 37.28
C GLN A 737 -20.11 -1.84 38.17
N THR A 738 -20.89 -0.88 37.68
CA THR A 738 -22.09 -0.34 38.33
C THR A 738 -23.31 -0.56 37.45
#